data_AF-A0A4R9K881-F1
#
_entry.id   AF-A0A4R9K881-F1
#
_cell.length_a   1.000
_cell.length_b   1.000
_cell.length_c   1.000
_cell.angle_alpha   90.00
_cell.angle_beta   90.00
_cell.angle_gamma   90.00
#
_symmetry.space_group_name_H-M   'P 1'
#
loop_
_entity.id
_entity.type
_entity.pdbx_description
1 polymer ?
#
loop_
_entity_poly.entity_id
_entity_poly.type
_entity_poly.pdbx_seq_one_letter_code
_entity_poly.pdbx_strand_id
1 'polypeptide(L)'
;MKIQSQILSLAILLLSLDPVFTQEFDPSSVRSPDCKPGVFNCGYKPAPKEIQDSIPLKRDFNSFEDLPNSVDLSSKMPPVGNQGQQNSCVAWASGYAIKSYMAKNGGKFSSYDPPFSGGQGKNVFSPAFIYNQQNGGKDEGLYYYKTMEFLQKSGVAPWSSMPYTDKDYKKQPPEAVKKEALQYKIKSFSRLNIKNPDDMKRVLAGGNVVLFGIIIDDAFYKVKGSEVYDENGGQSYGGHAMTIVGYDDSKTSKSGKKGAFKFQNSWGTNWADKGFGWISYSMLAKVGQEAYAMIDDTKTTTPTVTPAPAVTKPLSAPTDIKASRGEFPSKIVLTWLASDKAISYLIERKDENKFNELAYSNVPTYSDTNVSPNSTYSYRISAISDEETSPASKEIEGFTSAQSVSNGKLEQVVGVNGKSYMEGSSAKIALAWSEIEGATGYMVSKIGSSKRWKTVGNVTTASFVDTSPSQDETNVYRICATIKSKKAGDWSESYGVDVGSDEVAPGQVADLQVSVGEYADKIKVSWNASPGATGYYLYRFDENAEVSGQFEVSGTSYDDMDKALLGGSTFAYTVIAVNEVGYSEPSEFAFGNIDPELSKRSAGATLSPPSKVSFELGPKDKKLKIKWSPVKDAGEYYIYRKLMKAKSKKEKYAFVNSVPGNQTTYTETFSGNPGDLYLYSVRSKSEFGSESKDSKPISVFLNPEQSAVSKRALSLEEIPSTFLGNWSGFYWNPKSGPQKLLVEVTGANQDFKATLKINDKVAKQFQGSWTPGSTGIKAEGFQLDLSREIKGSSLVKLNKVAELGEETEYSFSKD
;
A
#
# COMPACT_ATOMS: atom_id res chain seq x y z
N MET A 1 39.34 46.73 69.13
CA MET A 1 38.37 45.91 69.89
C MET A 1 37.97 44.77 68.98
N LYS A 2 38.63 43.60 69.09
CA LYS A 2 38.24 42.41 69.89
C LYS A 2 36.89 41.81 69.44
N ILE A 3 36.67 40.51 69.22
CA ILE A 3 37.44 39.25 69.09
C ILE A 3 36.33 38.17 68.87
N GLN A 4 36.64 37.09 68.15
CA GLN A 4 35.83 35.85 68.01
C GLN A 4 35.52 35.14 69.34
N SER A 5 34.49 34.27 69.39
CA SER A 5 34.50 32.90 69.99
C SER A 5 33.06 32.39 70.20
N GLN A 6 32.55 31.44 69.41
CA GLN A 6 32.45 29.97 69.59
C GLN A 6 31.20 29.42 70.33
N ILE A 7 30.42 28.63 69.57
CA ILE A 7 29.92 27.26 69.81
C ILE A 7 28.98 26.99 71.03
N LEU A 8 27.73 26.57 70.74
CA LEU A 8 27.14 25.37 71.34
C LEU A 8 25.91 24.81 70.55
N SER A 9 26.06 23.55 70.10
CA SER A 9 25.07 22.45 70.05
C SER A 9 23.85 22.44 69.10
N LEU A 10 24.08 21.87 67.91
CA LEU A 10 23.56 20.58 67.43
C LEU A 10 22.20 20.05 67.99
N ALA A 11 21.13 20.16 67.19
CA ALA A 11 20.02 19.18 67.15
C ALA A 11 19.17 19.33 65.87
N ILE A 12 19.15 18.27 65.06
CA ILE A 12 18.11 17.87 64.08
C ILE A 12 18.01 18.73 62.80
N LEU A 13 18.80 18.36 61.79
CA LEU A 13 18.42 18.53 60.39
C LEU A 13 18.54 17.18 59.66
N LEU A 14 17.63 16.25 59.99
CA LEU A 14 17.31 15.12 59.11
C LEU A 14 16.33 15.65 58.06
N LEU A 15 16.87 16.22 56.98
CA LEU A 15 16.12 16.34 55.74
C LEU A 15 15.91 14.92 55.22
N SER A 16 14.67 14.44 55.28
CA SER A 16 14.20 13.27 54.56
C SER A 16 14.38 13.52 53.06
N LEU A 17 15.54 13.16 52.53
CA LEU A 17 15.65 12.72 51.15
C LEU A 17 14.91 11.38 51.10
N ASP A 18 13.59 11.43 50.92
CA ASP A 18 12.90 10.25 50.42
C ASP A 18 13.51 9.99 49.04
N PRO A 19 14.19 8.85 48.82
CA PRO A 19 14.50 8.46 47.46
C PRO A 19 13.16 8.38 46.75
N VAL A 20 13.01 9.12 45.64
CA VAL A 20 11.93 8.86 44.69
C VAL A 20 12.20 7.46 44.16
N PHE A 21 11.69 6.46 44.87
CA PHE A 21 11.62 5.08 44.42
C PHE A 21 10.69 5.12 43.20
N THR A 22 11.27 5.17 42.00
CA THR A 22 10.55 4.77 40.80
C THR A 22 10.10 3.33 41.04
N GLN A 23 8.81 3.15 41.31
CA GLN A 23 8.24 1.83 41.56
C GLN A 23 8.55 0.95 40.35
N GLU A 24 9.31 -0.12 40.58
CA GLU A 24 9.67 -1.06 39.51
C GLU A 24 8.40 -1.68 38.95
N PHE A 25 8.32 -1.79 37.62
CA PHE A 25 7.16 -2.39 36.96
C PHE A 25 7.00 -3.85 37.37
N ASP A 26 5.82 -4.20 37.89
CA ASP A 26 5.44 -5.57 38.20
C ASP A 26 4.58 -6.14 37.05
N PRO A 27 5.07 -7.16 36.31
CA PRO A 27 4.29 -7.84 35.28
C PRO A 27 2.93 -8.38 35.76
N SER A 28 2.79 -8.73 37.04
CA SER A 28 1.53 -9.24 37.61
C SER A 28 0.43 -8.18 37.64
N SER A 29 0.78 -6.89 37.58
CA SER A 29 -0.18 -5.78 37.56
C SER A 29 -1.01 -5.70 36.27
N VAL A 30 -0.51 -6.31 35.18
CA VAL A 30 -1.15 -6.26 33.86
C VAL A 30 -1.40 -7.63 33.23
N ARG A 31 -0.83 -8.68 33.82
CA ARG A 31 -0.99 -10.05 33.32
C ARG A 31 -2.32 -10.64 33.82
N SER A 32 -3.25 -10.86 32.90
CA SER A 32 -4.48 -11.60 33.20
C SER A 32 -4.15 -13.00 33.75
N PRO A 33 -4.86 -13.49 34.78
CA PRO A 33 -4.68 -14.85 35.31
C PRO A 33 -4.85 -15.97 34.25
N ASP A 34 -5.62 -15.69 33.19
CA ASP A 34 -5.87 -16.61 32.08
C ASP A 34 -4.89 -16.45 30.91
N CYS A 35 -3.99 -15.46 30.99
CA CYS A 35 -2.88 -15.28 30.07
C CYS A 35 -1.73 -16.22 30.45
N LYS A 36 -1.94 -17.52 30.21
CA LYS A 36 -0.98 -18.61 30.47
C LYS A 36 -0.89 -19.58 29.28
N PRO A 37 0.24 -20.29 29.11
CA PRO A 37 0.35 -21.26 28.03
C PRO A 37 -0.71 -22.35 28.06
N GLY A 38 -1.19 -22.71 26.88
CA GLY A 38 -2.29 -23.66 26.68
C GLY A 38 -3.67 -22.99 26.61
N VAL A 39 -3.85 -21.80 27.21
CA VAL A 39 -5.13 -21.05 27.22
C VAL A 39 -5.07 -19.81 26.32
N PHE A 40 -3.92 -19.11 26.31
CA PHE A 40 -3.59 -18.04 25.35
C PHE A 40 -4.59 -16.86 25.26
N ASN A 41 -5.31 -16.59 26.34
CA ASN A 41 -6.25 -15.47 26.45
C ASN A 41 -5.51 -14.19 26.94
N CYS A 42 -4.67 -13.59 26.10
CA CYS A 42 -3.83 -12.43 26.47
C CYS A 42 -4.26 -11.08 25.88
N GLY A 43 -5.53 -10.93 25.48
CA GLY A 43 -6.09 -9.65 25.03
C GLY A 43 -6.14 -9.44 23.52
N TYR A 44 -5.06 -9.66 22.77
CA TYR A 44 -5.13 -9.57 21.30
C TYR A 44 -5.23 -10.96 20.67
N LYS A 45 -6.24 -11.15 19.80
CA LYS A 45 -6.44 -12.36 19.02
C LYS A 45 -6.12 -12.07 17.54
N PRO A 46 -5.01 -12.61 17.00
CA PRO A 46 -4.71 -12.54 15.58
C PRO A 46 -5.83 -13.14 14.73
N ALA A 47 -6.22 -12.44 13.66
CA ALA A 47 -7.18 -12.95 12.70
C ALA A 47 -6.61 -14.15 11.93
N PRO A 48 -7.45 -15.14 11.54
CA PRO A 48 -7.04 -16.17 10.59
C PRO A 48 -6.51 -15.57 9.29
N LYS A 49 -5.55 -16.24 8.65
CA LYS A 49 -4.91 -15.77 7.41
C LYS A 49 -5.93 -15.45 6.32
N GLU A 50 -6.98 -16.26 6.21
CA GLU A 50 -8.04 -16.06 5.22
C GLU A 50 -8.77 -14.73 5.41
N ILE A 51 -8.98 -14.30 6.66
CA ILE A 51 -9.60 -13.02 7.02
C ILE A 51 -8.63 -11.87 6.78
N GLN A 52 -7.36 -12.05 7.13
CA GLN A 52 -6.34 -11.04 6.84
C GLN A 52 -6.24 -10.78 5.34
N ASP A 53 -6.20 -11.83 4.52
CA ASP A 53 -6.14 -11.72 3.04
C ASP A 53 -7.43 -11.16 2.45
N SER A 54 -8.51 -11.27 3.20
CA SER A 54 -9.79 -10.65 2.89
C SER A 54 -9.78 -9.12 3.02
N ILE A 55 -8.79 -8.56 3.75
CA ILE A 55 -8.62 -7.12 3.94
C ILE A 55 -7.49 -6.65 3.02
N PRO A 56 -7.75 -5.72 2.07
CA PRO A 56 -6.74 -5.26 1.14
C PRO A 56 -5.50 -4.70 1.83
N LEU A 57 -4.33 -5.06 1.30
CA LEU A 57 -3.09 -4.40 1.66
C LEU A 57 -3.05 -3.02 1.01
N LYS A 58 -2.86 -1.98 1.81
CA LYS A 58 -2.68 -0.62 1.30
C LYS A 58 -1.21 -0.22 1.41
N ARG A 59 -0.64 0.25 0.30
CA ARG A 59 0.80 0.46 0.12
C ARG A 59 1.18 1.89 -0.28
N ASP A 60 0.18 2.70 -0.61
CA ASP A 60 0.31 4.06 -1.14
C ASP A 60 -0.05 5.13 -0.10
N PHE A 61 0.02 4.81 1.19
CA PHE A 61 -0.15 5.80 2.25
C PHE A 61 0.91 6.90 2.11
N ASN A 62 0.53 8.02 1.50
CA ASN A 62 1.41 9.12 1.16
C ASN A 62 2.58 8.68 0.24
N SER A 63 2.54 9.12 -1.02
CA SER A 63 3.57 8.82 -2.02
C SER A 63 4.83 9.66 -1.80
N PHE A 64 5.46 9.58 -0.63
CA PHE A 64 6.77 10.18 -0.39
C PHE A 64 7.82 9.39 -1.18
N GLU A 65 8.58 10.07 -2.05
CA GLU A 65 9.68 9.44 -2.78
C GLU A 65 10.79 9.00 -1.81
N ASP A 66 11.14 9.86 -0.86
CA ASP A 66 12.09 9.58 0.22
C ASP A 66 11.42 9.66 1.59
N LEU A 67 11.63 8.65 2.43
CA LEU A 67 11.16 8.63 3.82
C LEU A 67 12.17 9.34 4.74
N PRO A 68 11.72 10.13 5.73
CA PRO A 68 12.60 10.63 6.78
C PRO A 68 13.33 9.49 7.48
N ASN A 69 14.57 9.70 7.94
CA ASN A 69 15.31 8.68 8.70
C ASN A 69 14.73 8.42 10.10
N SER A 70 13.91 9.35 10.61
CA SER A 70 13.19 9.19 11.87
C SER A 70 11.93 10.04 11.92
N VAL A 71 10.93 9.57 12.69
CA VAL A 71 9.69 10.27 13.02
C VAL A 71 9.34 9.95 14.47
N ASP A 72 8.93 10.93 15.27
CA ASP A 72 8.43 10.70 16.63
C ASP A 72 7.16 11.52 16.90
N LEU A 73 6.03 10.81 17.02
CA LEU A 73 4.72 11.38 17.35
C LEU A 73 4.35 11.18 18.83
N SER A 74 5.25 10.62 19.67
CA SER A 74 4.90 10.24 21.05
C SER A 74 4.43 11.42 21.90
N SER A 75 4.94 12.63 21.64
CA SER A 75 4.53 13.87 22.35
C SER A 75 3.11 14.32 22.01
N LYS A 76 2.57 13.86 20.87
CA LYS A 76 1.21 14.17 20.42
C LYS A 76 0.18 13.16 20.91
N MET A 77 0.60 12.01 21.43
CA MET A 77 -0.30 10.96 21.91
C MET A 77 -1.01 11.32 23.22
N PRO A 78 -2.18 10.72 23.52
CA PRO A 78 -2.79 10.82 24.85
C PRO A 78 -1.86 10.23 25.93
N PRO A 79 -1.92 10.74 27.18
CA PRO A 79 -1.11 10.23 28.29
C PRO A 79 -1.21 8.70 28.43
N VAL A 80 -0.12 8.04 28.83
CA VAL A 80 -0.12 6.57 28.93
C VAL A 80 -1.03 6.11 30.06
N GLY A 81 -2.03 5.30 29.71
CA GLY A 81 -2.93 4.64 30.67
C GLY A 81 -2.49 3.23 31.04
N ASN A 82 -3.28 2.58 31.89
CA ASN A 82 -3.04 1.22 32.36
C ASN A 82 -4.30 0.37 32.18
N GLN A 83 -4.20 -0.72 31.40
CA GLN A 83 -5.28 -1.67 31.17
C GLN A 83 -5.54 -2.57 32.39
N GLY A 84 -4.62 -2.64 33.36
CA GLY A 84 -4.70 -3.57 34.48
C GLY A 84 -4.71 -5.03 34.00
N GLN A 85 -5.32 -5.92 34.76
CA GLN A 85 -5.32 -7.36 34.43
C GLN A 85 -6.37 -7.77 33.37
N GLN A 86 -7.13 -6.82 32.83
CA GLN A 86 -8.17 -7.08 31.84
C GLN A 86 -7.57 -7.29 30.44
N ASN A 87 -8.17 -8.18 29.65
CA ASN A 87 -7.75 -8.52 28.29
C ASN A 87 -8.17 -7.48 27.23
N SER A 88 -8.06 -6.18 27.56
CA SER A 88 -8.63 -5.06 26.80
C SER A 88 -7.63 -4.28 25.94
N CYS A 89 -6.41 -4.76 25.77
CA CYS A 89 -5.33 -4.06 25.05
C CYS A 89 -5.73 -3.57 23.64
N VAL A 90 -6.58 -4.32 22.92
CA VAL A 90 -7.10 -3.92 21.60
C VAL A 90 -7.94 -2.64 21.68
N ALA A 91 -8.79 -2.51 22.70
CA ALA A 91 -9.62 -1.33 22.92
C ALA A 91 -8.80 -0.12 23.39
N TRP A 92 -7.75 -0.37 24.18
CA TRP A 92 -6.79 0.66 24.58
C TRP A 92 -5.99 1.19 23.40
N ALA A 93 -5.49 0.32 22.52
CA ALA A 93 -4.73 0.74 21.35
C ALA A 93 -5.63 1.46 20.32
N SER A 94 -6.76 0.86 19.94
CA SER A 94 -7.61 1.41 18.88
C SER A 94 -8.44 2.62 19.32
N GLY A 95 -9.11 2.54 20.47
CA GLY A 95 -9.98 3.59 20.99
C GLY A 95 -9.22 4.67 21.74
N TYR A 96 -8.61 4.30 22.87
CA TYR A 96 -7.98 5.29 23.73
C TYR A 96 -6.78 5.95 23.06
N ALA A 97 -5.81 5.18 22.54
CA ALA A 97 -4.61 5.75 21.94
C ALA A 97 -4.90 6.37 20.56
N ILE A 98 -5.27 5.56 19.57
CA ILE A 98 -5.37 6.03 18.19
C ILE A 98 -6.56 6.96 17.98
N LYS A 99 -7.78 6.60 18.37
CA LYS A 99 -8.94 7.48 18.10
C LYS A 99 -8.82 8.82 18.82
N SER A 100 -8.32 8.86 20.07
CA SER A 100 -8.13 10.14 20.77
C SER A 100 -7.06 10.98 20.10
N TYR A 101 -5.98 10.35 19.63
CA TYR A 101 -4.96 11.00 18.80
C TYR A 101 -5.57 11.62 17.53
N MET A 102 -6.35 10.85 16.77
CA MET A 102 -7.01 11.32 15.55
C MET A 102 -7.96 12.49 15.83
N ALA A 103 -8.77 12.40 16.89
CA ALA A 103 -9.69 13.47 17.26
C ALA A 103 -8.97 14.77 17.64
N LYS A 104 -7.88 14.69 18.40
CA LYS A 104 -7.05 15.88 18.70
C LYS A 104 -6.37 16.42 17.45
N ASN A 105 -5.75 15.56 16.65
CA ASN A 105 -5.03 15.97 15.44
C ASN A 105 -5.95 16.55 14.36
N GLY A 106 -7.20 16.08 14.29
CA GLY A 106 -8.27 16.63 13.45
C GLY A 106 -8.99 17.84 14.07
N GLY A 107 -8.49 18.39 15.18
CA GLY A 107 -9.02 19.61 15.79
C GLY A 107 -10.31 19.46 16.61
N LYS A 108 -10.83 18.24 16.82
CA LYS A 108 -12.01 18.01 17.67
C LYS A 108 -11.72 18.33 19.14
N PHE A 109 -10.48 18.12 19.60
CA PHE A 109 -10.03 18.42 20.95
C PHE A 109 -8.77 19.31 20.94
N SER A 110 -8.67 20.26 21.87
CA SER A 110 -7.46 21.08 22.05
C SER A 110 -6.42 20.41 22.96
N SER A 111 -6.87 19.63 23.94
CA SER A 111 -6.03 18.92 24.91
C SER A 111 -6.68 17.62 25.37
N TYR A 112 -5.88 16.70 25.93
CA TYR A 112 -6.37 15.48 26.56
C TYR A 112 -6.69 15.72 28.03
N ASP A 113 -7.67 15.00 28.57
CA ASP A 113 -8.12 15.10 29.97
C ASP A 113 -8.45 13.72 30.60
N PRO A 114 -7.58 12.69 30.49
CA PRO A 114 -7.91 11.37 31.03
C PRO A 114 -8.12 11.43 32.56
N PRO A 115 -9.10 10.68 33.12
CA PRO A 115 -9.39 10.74 34.55
C PRO A 115 -8.23 10.34 35.46
N PHE A 116 -7.37 9.42 35.01
CA PHE A 116 -6.17 9.02 35.76
C PHE A 116 -5.08 10.10 35.81
N SER A 117 -5.23 11.21 35.06
CA SER A 117 -4.40 12.41 35.15
C SER A 117 -5.17 13.60 35.74
N GLY A 118 -6.28 13.35 36.44
CA GLY A 118 -7.12 14.38 37.09
C GLY A 118 -8.10 15.09 36.16
N GLY A 119 -8.26 14.63 34.91
CA GLY A 119 -9.20 15.20 33.95
C GLY A 119 -10.62 14.63 34.08
N GLN A 120 -11.55 15.14 33.27
CA GLN A 120 -12.95 14.72 33.29
C GLN A 120 -13.24 13.55 32.34
N GLY A 121 -12.32 13.22 31.43
CA GLY A 121 -12.46 12.17 30.43
C GLY A 121 -13.36 12.55 29.25
N LYS A 122 -13.48 13.84 28.92
CA LYS A 122 -14.31 14.32 27.79
C LYS A 122 -13.56 14.28 26.45
N ASN A 123 -12.25 14.43 26.47
CA ASN A 123 -11.38 14.57 25.31
C ASN A 123 -10.46 13.34 25.12
N VAL A 124 -10.87 12.19 25.66
CA VAL A 124 -10.26 10.88 25.43
C VAL A 124 -11.37 9.83 25.33
N PHE A 125 -11.15 8.79 24.54
CA PHE A 125 -12.15 7.74 24.31
C PHE A 125 -12.03 6.56 25.27
N SER A 126 -13.17 5.92 25.55
CA SER A 126 -13.28 4.82 26.49
C SER A 126 -12.85 3.47 25.89
N PRO A 127 -11.87 2.77 26.47
CA PRO A 127 -11.63 1.35 26.16
C PRO A 127 -12.83 0.46 26.54
N ALA A 128 -13.52 0.77 27.64
CA ALA A 128 -14.64 -0.05 28.13
C ALA A 128 -15.82 -0.05 27.16
N PHE A 129 -16.06 1.07 26.46
CA PHE A 129 -17.10 1.13 25.43
C PHE A 129 -16.85 0.09 24.33
N ILE A 130 -15.61 -0.02 23.83
CA ILE A 130 -15.26 -0.97 22.79
C ILE A 130 -15.23 -2.40 23.34
N TYR A 131 -14.56 -2.59 24.49
CA TYR A 131 -14.24 -3.91 25.02
C TYR A 131 -15.48 -4.67 25.48
N ASN A 132 -16.31 -4.05 26.32
CA ASN A 132 -17.45 -4.71 26.96
C ASN A 132 -18.51 -5.16 25.95
N GLN A 133 -18.59 -4.48 24.81
CA GLN A 133 -19.56 -4.81 23.76
C GLN A 133 -19.10 -5.96 22.85
N GLN A 134 -17.81 -6.30 22.84
CA GLN A 134 -17.22 -7.26 21.89
C GLN A 134 -16.64 -8.53 22.52
N ASN A 135 -16.43 -8.54 23.83
CA ASN A 135 -15.79 -9.64 24.55
C ASN A 135 -16.70 -10.86 24.79
N GLY A 136 -17.97 -10.79 24.37
CA GLY A 136 -18.94 -11.89 24.53
C GLY A 136 -19.31 -12.19 25.99
N GLY A 137 -19.14 -11.23 26.90
CA GLY A 137 -19.45 -11.37 28.33
C GLY A 137 -18.38 -12.12 29.15
N LYS A 138 -17.22 -12.39 28.55
CA LYS A 138 -16.04 -13.00 29.19
C LYS A 138 -14.83 -12.09 29.05
N ASP A 139 -13.90 -12.15 30.00
CA ASP A 139 -12.65 -11.40 29.94
C ASP A 139 -11.65 -12.08 28.99
N GLU A 140 -11.94 -12.03 27.69
CA GLU A 140 -11.10 -12.58 26.64
C GLU A 140 -10.64 -11.51 25.65
N GLY A 141 -9.65 -11.85 24.84
CA GLY A 141 -9.15 -10.94 23.83
C GLY A 141 -10.09 -10.64 22.66
N LEU A 142 -9.80 -9.55 21.94
CA LEU A 142 -10.53 -9.09 20.75
C LEU A 142 -9.73 -9.27 19.46
N TYR A 143 -10.43 -9.28 18.33
CA TYR A 143 -9.86 -9.23 16.99
C TYR A 143 -9.79 -7.79 16.47
N TYR A 144 -8.71 -7.43 15.76
CA TYR A 144 -8.58 -6.11 15.14
C TYR A 144 -9.64 -5.84 14.09
N TYR A 145 -9.85 -6.74 13.13
CA TYR A 145 -10.81 -6.51 12.05
C TYR A 145 -12.24 -6.25 12.60
N LYS A 146 -12.68 -7.03 13.60
CA LYS A 146 -13.98 -6.81 14.25
C LYS A 146 -14.04 -5.47 14.98
N THR A 147 -12.96 -5.09 15.66
CA THR A 147 -12.90 -3.83 16.40
C THR A 147 -12.94 -2.64 15.45
N MET A 148 -12.23 -2.68 14.33
CA MET A 148 -12.25 -1.61 13.34
C MET A 148 -13.60 -1.55 12.60
N GLU A 149 -14.19 -2.69 12.23
CA GLU A 149 -15.57 -2.74 11.70
C GLU A 149 -16.59 -2.18 12.71
N PHE A 150 -16.40 -2.46 14.00
CA PHE A 150 -17.21 -1.88 15.08
C PHE A 150 -17.03 -0.36 15.17
N LEU A 151 -15.79 0.15 15.11
CA LEU A 151 -15.52 1.59 15.11
C LEU A 151 -16.07 2.30 13.87
N GLN A 152 -16.12 1.63 12.71
CA GLN A 152 -16.76 2.18 11.51
C GLN A 152 -18.26 2.31 11.67
N LYS A 153 -18.93 1.31 12.27
CA LYS A 153 -20.39 1.27 12.39
C LYS A 153 -20.92 2.06 13.59
N SER A 154 -20.27 1.90 14.73
CA SER A 154 -20.76 2.37 16.03
C SER A 154 -19.96 3.53 16.61
N GLY A 155 -18.72 3.74 16.13
CA GLY A 155 -17.79 4.70 16.71
C GLY A 155 -17.39 4.36 18.15
N VAL A 156 -16.99 5.36 18.93
CA VAL A 156 -16.56 5.19 20.32
C VAL A 156 -16.98 6.38 21.19
N ALA A 157 -17.45 6.09 22.40
CA ALA A 157 -17.84 7.13 23.35
C ALA A 157 -16.65 7.70 24.13
N PRO A 158 -16.71 8.98 24.56
CA PRO A 158 -15.77 9.55 25.52
C PRO A 158 -15.71 8.75 26.82
N TRP A 159 -14.56 8.81 27.50
CA TRP A 159 -14.35 8.12 28.78
C TRP A 159 -15.35 8.54 29.86
N SER A 160 -15.71 9.83 29.90
CA SER A 160 -16.70 10.39 30.83
C SER A 160 -18.07 9.70 30.74
N SER A 161 -18.49 9.29 29.54
CA SER A 161 -19.77 8.63 29.28
C SER A 161 -19.74 7.12 29.54
N MET A 162 -18.55 6.51 29.42
CA MET A 162 -18.33 5.09 29.74
C MET A 162 -16.99 4.91 30.47
N PRO A 163 -16.93 5.14 31.79
CA PRO A 163 -15.68 5.03 32.53
C PRO A 163 -15.09 3.62 32.49
N TYR A 164 -13.77 3.53 32.34
CA TYR A 164 -13.05 2.26 32.38
C TYR A 164 -12.58 1.89 33.79
N THR A 165 -12.74 0.61 34.12
CA THR A 165 -12.03 -0.07 35.20
C THR A 165 -11.72 -1.48 34.73
N ASP A 166 -10.53 -1.97 35.05
CA ASP A 166 -10.10 -3.34 34.74
C ASP A 166 -10.93 -4.41 35.46
N LYS A 167 -11.73 -4.01 36.46
CA LYS A 167 -12.65 -4.87 37.22
C LYS A 167 -14.03 -5.03 36.56
N ASP A 168 -14.33 -4.30 35.48
CA ASP A 168 -15.63 -4.35 34.81
C ASP A 168 -15.47 -4.53 33.30
N TYR A 169 -15.78 -5.74 32.85
CA TYR A 169 -15.83 -6.10 31.43
C TYR A 169 -17.26 -6.42 30.95
N LYS A 170 -18.29 -6.26 31.81
CA LYS A 170 -19.65 -6.73 31.49
C LYS A 170 -20.63 -5.59 31.26
N LYS A 171 -20.42 -4.44 31.91
CA LYS A 171 -21.34 -3.31 31.82
C LYS A 171 -21.48 -2.84 30.38
N GLN A 172 -22.71 -2.85 29.89
CA GLN A 172 -23.06 -2.37 28.56
C GLN A 172 -23.39 -0.87 28.60
N PRO A 173 -23.06 -0.10 27.54
CA PRO A 173 -23.41 1.30 27.48
C PRO A 173 -24.93 1.49 27.29
N PRO A 174 -25.55 2.49 27.97
CA PRO A 174 -26.91 2.91 27.67
C PRO A 174 -27.05 3.42 26.22
N GLU A 175 -28.27 3.41 25.69
CA GLU A 175 -28.56 3.87 24.32
C GLU A 175 -28.12 5.31 24.03
N ALA A 176 -28.22 6.20 25.03
CA ALA A 176 -27.73 7.58 24.90
C ALA A 176 -26.21 7.64 24.62
N VAL A 177 -25.42 6.78 25.27
CA VAL A 177 -23.97 6.70 25.08
C VAL A 177 -23.62 6.06 23.73
N LYS A 178 -24.40 5.08 23.27
CA LYS A 178 -24.25 4.53 21.91
C LYS A 178 -24.53 5.60 20.85
N LYS A 179 -25.55 6.43 21.05
CA LYS A 179 -25.88 7.54 20.14
C LYS A 179 -24.77 8.61 20.11
N GLU A 180 -24.17 8.92 21.26
CA GLU A 180 -23.00 9.80 21.33
C GLU A 180 -21.81 9.24 20.55
N ALA A 181 -21.54 7.94 20.68
CA ALA A 181 -20.43 7.27 20.01
C ALA A 181 -20.45 7.39 18.48
N LEU A 182 -21.65 7.49 17.86
CA LEU A 182 -21.82 7.65 16.41
C LEU A 182 -21.16 8.92 15.84
N GLN A 183 -20.83 9.91 16.68
CA GLN A 183 -20.11 11.13 16.29
C GLN A 183 -18.60 10.92 16.11
N TYR A 184 -18.10 9.76 16.54
CA TYR A 184 -16.67 9.42 16.60
C TYR A 184 -16.40 8.08 15.90
N LYS A 185 -17.03 7.88 14.74
CA LYS A 185 -16.72 6.77 13.83
C LYS A 185 -15.35 6.95 13.19
N ILE A 186 -14.76 5.85 12.73
CA ILE A 186 -13.70 5.89 11.73
C ILE A 186 -14.34 5.74 10.35
N LYS A 187 -13.77 6.39 9.32
CA LYS A 187 -14.23 6.25 7.93
C LYS A 187 -13.85 4.89 7.38
N SER A 188 -12.57 4.55 7.48
CA SER A 188 -12.04 3.29 6.96
C SER A 188 -10.79 2.83 7.69
N PHE A 189 -10.31 1.65 7.34
CA PHE A 189 -9.04 1.13 7.82
C PHE A 189 -8.36 0.33 6.70
N SER A 190 -7.06 0.13 6.81
CA SER A 190 -6.31 -0.65 5.82
C SER A 190 -5.24 -1.49 6.49
N ARG A 191 -5.03 -2.70 5.95
CA ARG A 191 -3.98 -3.60 6.40
C ARG A 191 -2.63 -3.13 5.86
N LEU A 192 -1.62 -3.17 6.71
CA LEU A 192 -0.22 -2.88 6.37
C LEU A 192 0.59 -4.18 6.34
N ASN A 193 1.63 -4.21 5.53
CA ASN A 193 2.57 -5.33 5.58
C ASN A 193 3.51 -5.17 6.78
N ILE A 194 3.20 -5.85 7.89
CA ILE A 194 4.02 -5.81 9.11
C ILE A 194 5.47 -6.27 8.91
N LYS A 195 5.75 -7.00 7.82
CA LYS A 195 7.07 -7.52 7.47
C LYS A 195 7.90 -6.51 6.67
N ASN A 196 7.27 -5.43 6.18
CA ASN A 196 7.93 -4.34 5.47
C ASN A 196 7.90 -3.06 6.31
N PRO A 197 9.02 -2.62 6.90
CA PRO A 197 9.06 -1.41 7.73
C PRO A 197 8.58 -0.16 6.97
N ASP A 198 8.90 -0.04 5.68
CA ASP A 198 8.59 1.14 4.87
C ASP A 198 7.07 1.41 4.79
N ASP A 199 6.23 0.37 4.76
CA ASP A 199 4.76 0.51 4.74
C ASP A 199 4.26 1.23 6.01
N MET A 200 4.83 0.91 7.17
CA MET A 200 4.46 1.55 8.45
C MET A 200 5.09 2.94 8.60
N LYS A 201 6.35 3.11 8.14
CA LYS A 201 7.02 4.41 8.13
C LYS A 201 6.27 5.45 7.29
N ARG A 202 5.71 5.05 6.15
CA ARG A 202 4.86 5.89 5.28
C ARG A 202 3.63 6.45 5.99
N VAL A 203 2.98 5.65 6.83
CA VAL A 203 1.86 6.09 7.68
C VAL A 203 2.34 7.12 8.71
N LEU A 204 3.47 6.83 9.38
CA LEU A 204 4.06 7.70 10.42
C LEU A 204 4.54 9.04 9.85
N ALA A 205 5.21 9.03 8.70
CA ALA A 205 5.69 10.22 8.00
C ALA A 205 4.52 11.14 7.59
N GLY A 206 3.35 10.58 7.32
CA GLY A 206 2.12 11.33 7.09
C GLY A 206 1.45 11.89 8.35
N GLY A 207 2.08 11.76 9.53
CA GLY A 207 1.51 12.20 10.79
C GLY A 207 0.34 11.33 11.28
N ASN A 208 0.29 10.06 10.86
CA ASN A 208 -0.67 9.08 11.38
C ASN A 208 0.05 8.03 12.23
N VAL A 209 -0.70 7.20 12.96
CA VAL A 209 -0.14 6.15 13.84
C VAL A 209 -0.64 4.77 13.42
N VAL A 210 0.10 3.71 13.79
CA VAL A 210 -0.18 2.34 13.33
C VAL A 210 -0.61 1.45 14.50
N LEU A 211 -1.77 0.79 14.35
CA LEU A 211 -2.18 -0.29 15.23
C LEU A 211 -1.38 -1.54 14.88
N PHE A 212 -0.71 -2.18 15.85
CA PHE A 212 0.03 -3.41 15.59
C PHE A 212 -0.09 -4.39 16.74
N GLY A 213 0.00 -5.68 16.43
CA GLY A 213 -0.09 -6.75 17.42
C GLY A 213 1.08 -7.73 17.32
N ILE A 214 1.65 -8.11 18.46
CA ILE A 214 2.78 -9.05 18.55
C ILE A 214 2.45 -10.20 19.49
N ILE A 215 3.17 -11.31 19.36
CA ILE A 215 3.26 -12.33 20.41
C ILE A 215 4.27 -11.83 21.47
N ILE A 216 3.87 -11.80 22.73
CA ILE A 216 4.73 -11.36 23.86
C ILE A 216 5.28 -12.52 24.68
N ASP A 217 6.42 -12.28 25.33
CA ASP A 217 7.13 -13.21 26.20
C ASP A 217 7.71 -12.52 27.45
N ASP A 218 8.46 -13.26 28.28
CA ASP A 218 9.07 -12.71 29.50
C ASP A 218 10.08 -11.60 29.21
N ALA A 219 10.81 -11.67 28.11
CA ALA A 219 11.75 -10.62 27.72
C ALA A 219 11.02 -9.31 27.45
N PHE A 220 9.85 -9.36 26.81
CA PHE A 220 9.01 -8.17 26.58
C PHE A 220 8.52 -7.52 27.88
N TYR A 221 8.10 -8.32 28.88
CA TYR A 221 7.71 -7.80 30.19
C TYR A 221 8.86 -7.09 30.93
N LYS A 222 10.11 -7.48 30.65
CA LYS A 222 11.32 -7.00 31.34
C LYS A 222 11.99 -5.81 30.65
N VAL A 223 11.43 -5.28 29.56
CA VAL A 223 11.97 -4.09 28.88
C VAL A 223 11.99 -2.89 29.85
N LYS A 224 13.15 -2.24 29.96
CA LYS A 224 13.38 -1.08 30.86
C LYS A 224 13.86 0.13 30.08
N GLY A 225 13.42 1.32 30.49
CA GLY A 225 13.85 2.58 29.88
C GLY A 225 13.74 2.57 28.36
N SER A 226 14.76 3.09 27.67
CA SER A 226 14.80 3.22 26.20
C SER A 226 15.34 1.97 25.48
N GLU A 227 15.33 0.81 26.13
CA GLU A 227 15.81 -0.44 25.53
C GLU A 227 14.97 -0.84 24.33
N VAL A 228 15.62 -1.45 23.33
CA VAL A 228 14.97 -1.98 22.13
C VAL A 228 14.70 -3.46 22.36
N TYR A 229 13.44 -3.87 22.32
CA TYR A 229 13.05 -5.27 22.27
C TYR A 229 13.50 -5.88 20.93
N ASP A 230 14.45 -6.81 21.00
CA ASP A 230 15.14 -7.34 19.83
C ASP A 230 15.26 -8.87 19.83
N GLU A 231 15.06 -9.53 20.96
CA GLU A 231 15.13 -10.98 21.10
C GLU A 231 14.02 -11.53 21.98
N ASN A 232 13.58 -12.75 21.66
CA ASN A 232 12.64 -13.48 22.51
C ASN A 232 13.36 -14.06 23.72
N GLY A 233 12.66 -14.20 24.84
CA GLY A 233 13.21 -14.83 26.03
C GLY A 233 12.14 -15.32 27.00
N GLY A 234 12.43 -16.46 27.63
CA GLY A 234 11.54 -17.10 28.59
C GLY A 234 10.28 -17.67 27.95
N GLN A 235 9.16 -17.57 28.67
CA GLN A 235 7.87 -18.15 28.29
C GLN A 235 7.07 -17.21 27.38
N SER A 236 6.51 -17.74 26.29
CA SER A 236 5.54 -17.01 25.45
C SER A 236 4.14 -17.09 26.07
N TYR A 237 3.40 -15.99 26.04
CA TYR A 237 2.09 -15.91 26.70
C TYR A 237 0.93 -15.82 25.71
N GLY A 238 0.95 -14.87 24.80
CA GLY A 238 -0.15 -14.64 23.86
C GLY A 238 0.02 -13.36 23.06
N GLY A 239 -1.05 -12.93 22.38
CA GLY A 239 -1.03 -11.71 21.59
C GLY A 239 -1.24 -10.46 22.45
N HIS A 240 -0.52 -9.38 22.15
CA HIS A 240 -0.71 -8.06 22.77
C HIS A 240 -0.85 -6.96 21.72
N ALA A 241 -1.69 -5.97 21.99
CA ALA A 241 -2.04 -4.87 21.08
C ALA A 241 -1.48 -3.53 21.55
N MET A 242 -0.84 -2.80 20.63
CA MET A 242 -0.17 -1.53 20.92
C MET A 242 -0.25 -0.60 19.71
N THR A 243 0.25 0.64 19.88
CA THR A 243 0.26 1.66 18.82
C THR A 243 1.69 2.09 18.51
N ILE A 244 2.15 1.93 17.27
CA ILE A 244 3.40 2.52 16.79
C ILE A 244 3.18 4.02 16.60
N VAL A 245 4.09 4.80 17.17
CA VAL A 245 4.02 6.27 17.22
C VAL A 245 5.27 6.93 16.63
N GLY A 246 6.25 6.14 16.19
CA GLY A 246 7.47 6.67 15.59
C GLY A 246 8.43 5.58 15.16
N TYR A 247 9.53 5.99 14.55
CA TYR A 247 10.63 5.12 14.17
C TYR A 247 11.95 5.90 14.11
N ASP A 248 13.06 5.16 14.19
CA ASP A 248 14.41 5.70 14.03
C ASP A 248 15.30 4.65 13.39
N ASP A 249 15.76 4.93 12.17
CA ASP A 249 16.62 4.05 11.38
C ASP A 249 18.05 3.95 11.92
N SER A 250 18.49 4.94 12.72
CA SER A 250 19.82 4.95 13.34
C SER A 250 19.87 4.16 14.64
N LYS A 251 18.71 3.84 15.24
CA LYS A 251 18.63 3.17 16.52
C LYS A 251 19.18 1.74 16.42
N THR A 252 20.03 1.36 17.37
CA THR A 252 20.66 0.04 17.41
C THR A 252 20.30 -0.66 18.71
N SER A 253 19.86 -1.92 18.63
CA SER A 253 19.51 -2.75 19.77
C SER A 253 20.74 -3.31 20.48
N LYS A 254 20.55 -3.96 21.63
CA LYS A 254 21.65 -4.59 22.39
C LYS A 254 22.32 -5.71 21.60
N SER A 255 21.56 -6.45 20.81
CA SER A 255 22.06 -7.49 19.90
C SER A 255 22.62 -6.94 18.57
N GLY A 256 22.71 -5.61 18.40
CA GLY A 256 23.26 -4.98 17.20
C GLY A 256 22.29 -4.86 16.02
N LYS A 257 20.99 -5.11 16.21
CA LYS A 257 19.97 -4.91 15.15
C LYS A 257 19.73 -3.42 14.94
N LYS A 258 19.77 -2.98 13.67
CA LYS A 258 19.55 -1.58 13.28
C LYS A 258 18.10 -1.30 12.95
N GLY A 259 17.65 -0.10 13.28
CA GLY A 259 16.29 0.39 13.05
C GLY A 259 15.29 -0.15 14.07
N ALA A 260 14.47 0.75 14.61
CA ALA A 260 13.43 0.37 15.56
C ALA A 260 12.18 1.26 15.45
N PHE A 261 11.02 0.67 15.73
CA PHE A 261 9.75 1.38 15.91
C PHE A 261 9.57 1.75 17.38
N LYS A 262 9.14 2.99 17.63
CA LYS A 262 8.68 3.47 18.93
C LYS A 262 7.18 3.22 19.04
N PHE A 263 6.72 2.72 20.17
CA PHE A 263 5.30 2.46 20.39
C PHE A 263 4.83 2.87 21.78
N GLN A 264 3.55 3.22 21.87
CA GLN A 264 2.84 3.42 23.13
C GLN A 264 2.22 2.11 23.58
N ASN A 265 2.49 1.73 24.83
CA ASN A 265 1.89 0.60 25.51
C ASN A 265 0.76 1.05 26.46
N SER A 266 -0.03 0.12 26.97
CA SER A 266 -1.13 0.37 27.91
C SER A 266 -0.88 -0.27 29.29
N TRP A 267 0.38 -0.32 29.73
CA TRP A 267 0.80 -0.91 31.01
C TRP A 267 1.25 0.12 32.05
N GLY A 268 0.82 1.38 31.87
CA GLY A 268 1.19 2.48 32.73
C GLY A 268 2.62 3.01 32.51
N THR A 269 2.95 4.07 33.23
CA THR A 269 4.21 4.81 33.07
C THR A 269 5.43 4.14 33.70
N ASN A 270 5.24 3.11 34.54
CA ASN A 270 6.35 2.40 35.17
C ASN A 270 7.01 1.40 34.22
N TRP A 271 6.32 1.00 33.14
CA TRP A 271 6.87 0.11 32.14
C TRP A 271 7.76 0.85 31.12
N ALA A 272 8.94 0.29 30.80
CA ALA A 272 9.89 0.84 29.84
C ALA A 272 10.22 2.34 30.04
N ASP A 273 10.12 3.17 29.00
CA ASP A 273 10.34 4.62 29.05
C ASP A 273 8.99 5.35 29.17
N LYS A 274 8.51 5.51 30.42
CA LYS A 274 7.25 6.20 30.72
C LYS A 274 6.04 5.60 29.96
N GLY A 275 6.06 4.29 29.74
CA GLY A 275 5.02 3.57 29.00
C GLY A 275 5.22 3.51 27.48
N PHE A 276 6.32 4.08 26.98
CA PHE A 276 6.76 3.92 25.59
C PHE A 276 7.88 2.88 25.51
N GLY A 277 7.84 2.06 24.46
CA GLY A 277 8.84 1.04 24.19
C GLY A 277 9.41 1.17 22.78
N TRP A 278 10.50 0.45 22.54
CA TRP A 278 11.09 0.29 21.21
C TRP A 278 11.14 -1.19 20.82
N ILE A 279 10.86 -1.49 19.55
CA ILE A 279 10.98 -2.84 18.98
C ILE A 279 11.80 -2.74 17.69
N SER A 280 12.82 -3.60 17.54
CA SER A 280 13.61 -3.61 16.31
C SER A 280 12.79 -4.08 15.12
N TYR A 281 13.12 -3.62 13.90
CA TYR A 281 12.38 -4.02 12.69
C TYR A 281 12.35 -5.53 12.48
N SER A 282 13.46 -6.23 12.71
CA SER A 282 13.55 -7.69 12.61
C SER A 282 12.71 -8.39 13.65
N MET A 283 12.69 -7.88 14.88
CA MET A 283 11.86 -8.46 15.93
C MET A 283 10.37 -8.30 15.62
N LEU A 284 9.94 -7.11 15.18
CA LEU A 284 8.56 -6.89 14.75
C LEU A 284 8.18 -7.81 13.58
N ALA A 285 9.04 -7.96 12.58
CA ALA A 285 8.79 -8.88 11.48
C ALA A 285 8.64 -10.33 11.96
N LYS A 286 9.43 -10.75 12.95
CA LYS A 286 9.46 -12.12 13.52
C LYS A 286 8.24 -12.46 14.37
N VAL A 287 7.82 -11.58 15.27
CA VAL A 287 6.73 -11.85 16.24
C VAL A 287 5.41 -11.16 15.93
N GLY A 288 5.43 -10.18 15.03
CA GLY A 288 4.27 -9.41 14.59
C GLY A 288 3.27 -10.29 13.84
N GLN A 289 1.98 -10.07 14.12
CA GLN A 289 0.90 -10.84 13.54
C GLN A 289 0.06 -10.00 12.57
N GLU A 290 -0.27 -8.76 12.94
CA GLU A 290 -1.06 -7.85 12.10
C GLU A 290 -0.70 -6.39 12.38
N ALA A 291 -0.77 -5.56 11.35
CA ALA A 291 -0.64 -4.10 11.45
C ALA A 291 -1.71 -3.42 10.59
N TYR A 292 -2.29 -2.33 11.09
CA TYR A 292 -3.36 -1.59 10.43
C TYR A 292 -3.20 -0.07 10.63
N ALA A 293 -3.62 0.68 9.63
CA ALA A 293 -3.86 2.12 9.74
C ALA A 293 -5.37 2.39 9.75
N MET A 294 -5.83 3.26 10.64
CA MET A 294 -7.22 3.74 10.67
C MET A 294 -7.30 5.12 10.02
N ILE A 295 -8.44 5.42 9.39
CA ILE A 295 -8.74 6.67 8.67
C ILE A 295 -10.00 7.26 9.30
N ASP A 296 -9.97 8.53 9.74
CA ASP A 296 -11.06 9.14 10.51
C ASP A 296 -12.21 9.63 9.60
N ASP A 297 -13.40 9.69 10.17
CA ASP A 297 -14.59 10.30 9.57
C ASP A 297 -14.64 11.78 9.97
N THR A 298 -13.87 12.61 9.28
CA THR A 298 -13.94 14.07 9.43
C THR A 298 -15.03 14.59 8.50
N LYS A 299 -16.13 15.13 9.06
CA LYS A 299 -17.05 15.99 8.29
C LYS A 299 -16.25 17.21 7.87
N THR A 300 -15.78 17.23 6.63
CA THR A 300 -15.13 18.39 6.04
C THR A 300 -16.16 19.50 5.97
N THR A 301 -15.91 20.60 6.68
CA THR A 301 -16.51 21.89 6.32
C THR A 301 -16.12 22.20 4.88
N THR A 302 -16.97 22.97 4.17
CA THR A 302 -16.76 23.34 2.75
C THR A 302 -15.27 23.57 2.48
N PRO A 303 -14.65 22.83 1.55
CA PRO A 303 -13.22 22.93 1.34
C PRO A 303 -12.90 24.36 0.93
N THR A 304 -12.18 25.09 1.79
CA THR A 304 -11.51 26.31 1.39
C THR A 304 -10.39 25.87 0.45
N VAL A 305 -10.59 26.04 -0.85
CA VAL A 305 -9.55 25.75 -1.84
C VAL A 305 -8.51 26.85 -1.73
N THR A 306 -7.47 26.63 -0.93
CA THR A 306 -6.26 27.46 -0.98
C THR A 306 -5.46 27.01 -2.21
N PRO A 307 -5.22 27.87 -3.19
CA PRO A 307 -4.39 27.53 -4.33
C PRO A 307 -2.96 27.35 -3.83
N ALA A 308 -2.53 26.11 -3.65
CA ALA A 308 -1.11 25.79 -3.68
C ALA A 308 -0.70 25.81 -5.16
N PRO A 309 0.39 26.51 -5.54
CA PRO A 309 0.88 26.46 -6.91
C PRO A 309 1.08 25.00 -7.29
N ALA A 310 0.50 24.59 -8.42
CA ALA A 310 0.59 23.24 -8.94
C ALA A 310 2.05 22.91 -9.26
N VAL A 311 2.77 22.38 -8.27
CA VAL A 311 3.99 21.64 -8.54
C VAL A 311 3.49 20.38 -9.23
N THR A 312 3.68 20.30 -10.55
CA THR A 312 3.42 19.08 -11.31
C THR A 312 4.14 17.95 -10.60
N LYS A 313 3.38 17.05 -9.96
CA LYS A 313 3.96 15.94 -9.22
C LYS A 313 4.80 15.11 -10.19
N PRO A 314 6.11 14.95 -9.94
CA PRO A 314 6.99 14.22 -10.84
C PRO A 314 6.55 12.76 -10.94
N LEU A 315 6.83 12.14 -12.09
CA LEU A 315 6.53 10.74 -12.33
C LEU A 315 7.31 9.86 -11.35
N SER A 316 6.58 9.13 -10.50
CA SER A 316 7.16 8.27 -9.47
C SER A 316 7.67 6.93 -10.02
N ALA A 317 8.76 6.43 -9.44
CA ALA A 317 9.29 5.11 -9.76
C ALA A 317 8.25 3.98 -9.54
N PRO A 318 8.26 2.92 -10.36
CA PRO A 318 7.44 1.74 -10.13
C PRO A 318 7.72 1.09 -8.77
N THR A 319 6.66 0.62 -8.10
CA THR A 319 6.72 -0.04 -6.78
C THR A 319 6.15 -1.46 -6.81
N ASP A 320 6.33 -2.22 -5.72
CA ASP A 320 5.92 -3.64 -5.59
C ASP A 320 6.45 -4.53 -6.73
N ILE A 321 7.72 -4.33 -7.07
CA ILE A 321 8.35 -5.09 -8.13
C ILE A 321 8.67 -6.49 -7.61
N LYS A 322 8.22 -7.50 -8.35
CA LYS A 322 8.49 -8.91 -8.09
C LYS A 322 9.14 -9.55 -9.30
N ALA A 323 10.03 -10.50 -9.03
CA ALA A 323 10.69 -11.31 -10.03
C ALA A 323 10.50 -12.80 -9.69
N SER A 324 10.46 -13.67 -10.71
CA SER A 324 10.48 -15.13 -10.50
C SER A 324 11.80 -15.57 -9.85
N ARG A 325 11.72 -16.53 -8.94
CA ARG A 325 12.78 -17.04 -8.07
C ARG A 325 12.82 -18.58 -8.12
N GLY A 326 13.27 -19.12 -9.24
CA GLY A 326 13.54 -20.55 -9.45
C GLY A 326 12.36 -21.39 -9.93
N GLU A 327 11.27 -20.78 -10.39
CA GLU A 327 10.14 -21.48 -11.03
C GLU A 327 10.48 -21.92 -12.45
N PHE A 328 11.32 -21.17 -13.16
CA PHE A 328 11.66 -21.45 -14.55
C PHE A 328 13.18 -21.62 -14.73
N PRO A 329 13.60 -22.55 -15.61
CA PRO A 329 15.01 -22.69 -15.96
C PRO A 329 15.47 -21.71 -17.05
N SER A 330 14.55 -21.12 -17.81
CA SER A 330 14.89 -20.41 -19.06
C SER A 330 14.26 -19.02 -19.19
N LYS A 331 13.67 -18.48 -18.12
CA LYS A 331 13.12 -17.12 -18.13
C LYS A 331 13.05 -16.52 -16.73
N ILE A 332 13.06 -15.19 -16.66
CA ILE A 332 12.70 -14.41 -15.47
C ILE A 332 11.46 -13.57 -15.76
N VAL A 333 10.40 -13.74 -14.96
CA VAL A 333 9.17 -12.96 -15.09
C VAL A 333 9.21 -11.80 -14.08
N LEU A 334 9.08 -10.58 -14.58
CA LEU A 334 9.00 -9.33 -13.81
C LEU A 334 7.59 -8.76 -13.84
N THR A 335 7.17 -8.19 -12.71
CA THR A 335 5.83 -7.63 -12.51
C THR A 335 5.90 -6.49 -11.50
N TRP A 336 5.02 -5.49 -11.62
CA TRP A 336 5.03 -4.31 -10.76
C TRP A 336 3.65 -3.63 -10.68
N LEU A 337 3.50 -2.64 -9.81
CA LEU A 337 2.30 -1.79 -9.77
C LEU A 337 2.39 -0.72 -10.86
N ALA A 338 1.29 -0.50 -11.59
CA ALA A 338 1.24 0.55 -12.61
C ALA A 338 1.40 1.94 -11.98
N SER A 339 2.31 2.75 -12.53
CA SER A 339 2.51 4.15 -12.13
C SER A 339 1.44 5.04 -12.80
N ASP A 340 0.92 6.01 -12.05
CA ASP A 340 0.02 7.02 -12.63
C ASP A 340 0.77 7.83 -13.71
N LYS A 341 0.05 8.25 -14.76
CA LYS A 341 0.60 8.93 -15.97
C LYS A 341 1.63 8.14 -16.81
N ALA A 342 2.01 6.93 -16.42
CA ALA A 342 2.95 6.12 -17.21
C ALA A 342 2.29 5.61 -18.51
N ILE A 343 2.96 5.86 -19.63
CA ILE A 343 2.60 5.39 -20.98
C ILE A 343 3.45 4.16 -21.36
N SER A 344 4.64 4.00 -20.77
CA SER A 344 5.53 2.87 -20.98
C SER A 344 6.41 2.65 -19.75
N TYR A 345 7.14 1.54 -19.72
CA TYR A 345 8.13 1.20 -18.72
C TYR A 345 9.43 0.78 -19.40
N LEU A 346 10.56 1.25 -18.86
CA LEU A 346 11.89 0.78 -19.23
C LEU A 346 12.36 -0.25 -18.22
N ILE A 347 12.72 -1.44 -18.70
CA ILE A 347 13.31 -2.51 -17.93
C ILE A 347 14.81 -2.48 -18.17
N GLU A 348 15.58 -2.32 -17.09
CA GLU A 348 17.04 -2.42 -17.11
C GLU A 348 17.47 -3.70 -16.39
N ARG A 349 18.41 -4.45 -16.97
CA ARG A 349 19.07 -5.61 -16.35
C ARG A 349 20.51 -5.27 -16.00
N LYS A 350 20.97 -5.73 -14.84
CA LYS A 350 22.35 -5.58 -14.41
C LYS A 350 23.21 -6.65 -15.08
N ASP A 351 24.18 -6.21 -15.87
CA ASP A 351 25.27 -7.06 -16.34
C ASP A 351 26.56 -6.60 -15.65
N GLU A 352 27.26 -7.54 -15.02
CA GLU A 352 28.39 -7.27 -14.12
C GLU A 352 28.02 -6.25 -13.03
N ASN A 353 28.40 -4.97 -13.19
CA ASN A 353 28.16 -3.89 -12.23
C ASN A 353 27.37 -2.72 -12.83
N LYS A 354 26.81 -2.87 -14.04
CA LYS A 354 26.10 -1.79 -14.74
C LYS A 354 24.72 -2.24 -15.19
N PHE A 355 23.73 -1.39 -14.96
CA PHE A 355 22.40 -1.56 -15.52
C PHE A 355 22.40 -1.13 -16.99
N ASN A 356 21.95 -2.04 -17.86
CA ASN A 356 21.78 -1.83 -19.29
C ASN A 356 20.29 -1.95 -19.65
N GLU A 357 19.87 -1.20 -20.66
CA GLU A 357 18.50 -1.27 -21.19
C GLU A 357 18.25 -2.67 -21.78
N LEU A 358 17.24 -3.34 -21.27
CA LEU A 358 16.86 -4.68 -21.70
C LEU A 358 15.71 -4.61 -22.70
N ALA A 359 14.64 -3.91 -22.31
CA ALA A 359 13.38 -3.87 -23.03
C ALA A 359 12.46 -2.73 -22.56
N TYR A 360 11.45 -2.43 -23.37
CA TYR A 360 10.27 -1.67 -22.97
C TYR A 360 9.07 -2.59 -22.77
N SER A 361 8.11 -2.12 -21.96
CA SER A 361 6.79 -2.71 -21.80
C SER A 361 5.72 -1.63 -21.67
N ASN A 362 4.60 -1.79 -22.37
CA ASN A 362 3.42 -0.92 -22.25
C ASN A 362 2.41 -1.42 -21.21
N VAL A 363 2.74 -2.52 -20.53
CA VAL A 363 1.96 -3.14 -19.45
C VAL A 363 2.88 -3.39 -18.25
N PRO A 364 2.36 -3.54 -17.03
CA PRO A 364 3.21 -3.67 -15.83
C PRO A 364 3.77 -5.10 -15.65
N THR A 365 4.29 -5.69 -16.72
CA THR A 365 4.92 -7.00 -16.74
C THR A 365 5.93 -7.14 -17.87
N TYR A 366 6.93 -8.00 -17.68
CA TYR A 366 7.93 -8.35 -18.70
C TYR A 366 8.51 -9.75 -18.43
N SER A 367 8.83 -10.52 -19.48
CA SER A 367 9.47 -11.85 -19.38
C SER A 367 10.85 -11.80 -20.07
N ASP A 368 11.93 -11.90 -19.30
CA ASP A 368 13.29 -12.04 -19.82
C ASP A 368 13.57 -13.49 -20.15
N THR A 369 13.49 -13.86 -21.43
CA THR A 369 13.80 -15.22 -21.93
C THR A 369 15.28 -15.42 -22.27
N ASN A 370 16.11 -14.38 -22.12
CA ASN A 370 17.52 -14.40 -22.54
C ASN A 370 18.46 -14.66 -21.36
N VAL A 371 18.13 -15.70 -20.60
CA VAL A 371 18.78 -16.08 -19.35
C VAL A 371 19.27 -17.53 -19.41
N SER A 372 20.33 -17.84 -18.65
CA SER A 372 20.83 -19.20 -18.48
C SER A 372 20.09 -19.92 -17.35
N PRO A 373 19.97 -21.26 -17.39
CA PRO A 373 19.63 -22.07 -16.22
C PRO A 373 20.61 -21.85 -15.05
N ASN A 374 20.13 -22.14 -13.84
CA ASN A 374 20.89 -22.01 -12.59
C ASN A 374 21.66 -20.69 -12.47
N SER A 375 21.01 -19.56 -12.77
CA SER A 375 21.66 -18.26 -12.85
C SER A 375 20.82 -17.16 -12.20
N THR A 376 21.51 -16.24 -11.50
CA THR A 376 20.90 -15.07 -10.86
C THR A 376 21.06 -13.80 -11.71
N TYR A 377 20.03 -12.96 -11.72
CA TYR A 377 19.97 -11.68 -12.45
C TYR A 377 19.32 -10.60 -11.59
N SER A 378 19.76 -9.36 -11.77
CA SER A 378 19.18 -8.18 -11.11
C SER A 378 18.54 -7.24 -12.12
N TYR A 379 17.41 -6.64 -11.73
CA TYR A 379 16.62 -5.74 -12.57
C TYR A 379 16.21 -4.49 -11.80
N ARG A 380 15.88 -3.43 -12.55
CA ARG A 380 15.17 -2.26 -12.05
C ARG A 380 14.31 -1.67 -13.17
N ILE A 381 13.31 -0.89 -12.81
CA ILE A 381 12.27 -0.43 -13.73
C ILE A 381 12.05 1.06 -13.55
N SER A 382 11.91 1.79 -14.67
CA SER A 382 11.49 3.20 -14.69
C SER A 382 10.16 3.33 -15.42
N ALA A 383 9.29 4.19 -14.92
CA ALA A 383 8.08 4.62 -15.63
C ALA A 383 8.43 5.71 -16.63
N ILE A 384 7.74 5.75 -17.77
CA ILE A 384 7.92 6.74 -18.84
C ILE A 384 6.57 7.38 -19.15
N SER A 385 6.50 8.70 -19.07
CA SER A 385 5.40 9.52 -19.57
C SER A 385 5.77 10.14 -20.94
N ASP A 386 4.94 11.04 -21.45
CA ASP A 386 5.21 11.81 -22.66
C ASP A 386 6.27 12.91 -22.44
N GLU A 387 6.44 13.36 -21.20
CA GLU A 387 7.33 14.45 -20.81
C GLU A 387 8.61 14.01 -20.11
N GLU A 388 8.58 12.91 -19.35
CA GLU A 388 9.67 12.51 -18.45
C GLU A 388 9.77 11.00 -18.19
N THR A 389 10.91 10.60 -17.65
CA THR A 389 11.18 9.25 -17.14
C THR A 389 11.38 9.35 -15.63
N SER A 390 10.72 8.47 -14.86
CA SER A 390 10.88 8.44 -13.41
C SER A 390 12.29 8.04 -12.99
N PRO A 391 12.69 8.31 -11.73
CA PRO A 391 13.77 7.55 -11.10
C PRO A 391 13.56 6.05 -11.27
N ALA A 392 14.65 5.28 -11.32
CA ALA A 392 14.56 3.83 -11.34
C ALA A 392 14.10 3.31 -9.98
N SER A 393 13.36 2.22 -9.99
CA SER A 393 12.95 1.51 -8.79
C SER A 393 14.12 0.98 -7.97
N LYS A 394 13.83 0.50 -6.74
CA LYS A 394 14.75 -0.37 -6.00
C LYS A 394 15.14 -1.59 -6.87
N GLU A 395 16.40 -2.03 -6.74
CA GLU A 395 16.91 -3.23 -7.41
C GLU A 395 16.15 -4.48 -6.92
N ILE A 396 15.71 -5.33 -7.85
CA ILE A 396 15.08 -6.62 -7.58
C ILE A 396 15.90 -7.75 -8.21
N GLU A 397 15.95 -8.92 -7.58
CA GLU A 397 16.63 -10.10 -8.10
C GLU A 397 15.63 -11.18 -8.49
N GLY A 398 15.89 -11.81 -9.63
CA GLY A 398 15.30 -13.08 -10.04
C GLY A 398 16.40 -14.11 -10.30
N PHE A 399 16.07 -15.40 -10.15
CA PHE A 399 17.00 -16.49 -10.47
C PHE A 399 16.28 -17.66 -11.15
N THR A 400 16.99 -18.36 -12.02
CA THR A 400 16.49 -19.53 -12.75
C THR A 400 16.85 -20.82 -12.04
N SER A 401 16.03 -21.87 -12.20
CA SER A 401 16.35 -23.20 -11.70
C SER A 401 17.35 -23.93 -12.62
N ALA A 402 18.02 -24.96 -12.10
CA ALA A 402 18.90 -25.82 -12.90
C ALA A 402 18.14 -26.74 -13.86
N GLN A 403 16.91 -27.15 -13.50
CA GLN A 403 16.04 -27.99 -14.31
C GLN A 403 14.58 -27.51 -14.21
N SER A 404 13.74 -27.91 -15.16
CA SER A 404 12.29 -27.74 -15.05
C SER A 404 11.80 -28.45 -13.79
N VAL A 405 11.31 -27.70 -12.81
CA VAL A 405 10.69 -28.29 -11.62
C VAL A 405 9.35 -28.86 -12.08
N SER A 406 9.31 -30.17 -12.32
CA SER A 406 8.26 -30.90 -13.05
C SER A 406 6.96 -31.09 -12.28
N ASN A 407 6.46 -30.05 -11.62
CA ASN A 407 5.07 -29.98 -11.23
C ASN A 407 4.49 -28.78 -11.96
N GLY A 408 3.35 -28.93 -12.63
CA GLY A 408 2.66 -27.88 -13.39
C GLY A 408 2.16 -26.71 -12.51
N LYS A 409 3.00 -26.18 -11.62
CA LYS A 409 2.78 -25.04 -10.77
C LYS A 409 3.31 -23.80 -11.49
N LEU A 410 2.40 -22.94 -11.92
CA LEU A 410 2.69 -21.63 -12.48
C LEU A 410 3.04 -20.62 -11.37
N GLU A 411 3.54 -19.47 -11.79
CA GLU A 411 3.84 -18.36 -10.90
C GLU A 411 2.61 -17.81 -10.18
N GLN A 412 2.86 -17.13 -9.06
CA GLN A 412 1.85 -16.30 -8.40
C GLN A 412 1.52 -15.10 -9.29
N VAL A 413 0.23 -14.83 -9.49
CA VAL A 413 -0.22 -13.60 -10.16
C VAL A 413 0.04 -12.39 -9.25
N VAL A 414 0.40 -11.27 -9.85
CA VAL A 414 0.96 -10.08 -9.21
C VAL A 414 0.58 -8.86 -10.04
N GLY A 415 0.74 -7.65 -9.50
CA GLY A 415 0.35 -6.41 -10.19
C GLY A 415 -1.17 -6.25 -10.39
N VAL A 416 -1.98 -6.94 -9.58
CA VAL A 416 -3.45 -6.82 -9.62
C VAL A 416 -3.82 -5.37 -9.34
N ASN A 417 -4.54 -4.77 -10.28
CA ASN A 417 -5.07 -3.42 -10.17
C ASN A 417 -6.51 -3.40 -10.69
N GLY A 418 -7.24 -2.34 -10.34
CA GLY A 418 -8.62 -2.20 -10.75
C GLY A 418 -9.17 -0.81 -10.57
N LYS A 419 -10.14 -0.46 -11.43
CA LYS A 419 -10.82 0.84 -11.42
C LYS A 419 -12.33 0.62 -11.48
N SER A 420 -13.06 1.30 -10.60
CA SER A 420 -14.52 1.39 -10.70
C SER A 420 -14.93 2.48 -11.68
N TYR A 421 -16.02 2.26 -12.41
CA TYR A 421 -16.61 3.22 -13.34
C TYR A 421 -18.11 2.96 -13.49
N MET A 422 -18.86 3.96 -13.95
CA MET A 422 -20.28 3.82 -14.27
C MET A 422 -20.47 3.56 -15.77
N GLU A 423 -21.28 2.56 -16.09
CA GLU A 423 -21.79 2.33 -17.44
C GLU A 423 -23.32 2.47 -17.40
N GLY A 424 -23.82 3.64 -17.83
CA GLY A 424 -25.20 4.05 -17.57
C GLY A 424 -25.41 4.21 -16.06
N SER A 425 -26.44 3.55 -15.50
CA SER A 425 -26.73 3.52 -14.07
C SER A 425 -26.09 2.33 -13.33
N SER A 426 -25.27 1.52 -14.01
CA SER A 426 -24.65 0.32 -13.43
C SER A 426 -23.18 0.56 -13.13
N ALA A 427 -22.77 0.38 -11.87
CA ALA A 427 -21.36 0.35 -11.51
C ALA A 427 -20.66 -0.89 -12.06
N LYS A 428 -19.42 -0.73 -12.52
CA LYS A 428 -18.53 -1.78 -13.04
C LYS A 428 -17.16 -1.66 -12.38
N ILE A 429 -16.44 -2.77 -12.27
CA ILE A 429 -15.01 -2.76 -11.90
C ILE A 429 -14.22 -3.45 -13.01
N ALA A 430 -13.30 -2.73 -13.66
CA ALA A 430 -12.31 -3.34 -14.55
C ALA A 430 -11.06 -3.70 -13.74
N LEU A 431 -10.63 -4.96 -13.81
CA LEU A 431 -9.41 -5.50 -13.22
C LEU A 431 -8.41 -5.86 -14.32
N ALA A 432 -7.13 -5.65 -14.03
CA ALA A 432 -6.02 -6.12 -14.84
C ALA A 432 -4.89 -6.63 -13.94
N TRP A 433 -4.07 -7.53 -14.47
CA TRP A 433 -2.92 -8.11 -13.77
C TRP A 433 -1.84 -8.53 -14.77
N SER A 434 -0.68 -8.94 -14.25
CA SER A 434 0.42 -9.45 -15.07
C SER A 434 0.10 -10.83 -15.64
N GLU A 435 0.27 -11.00 -16.95
CA GLU A 435 0.08 -12.29 -17.63
C GLU A 435 1.17 -13.29 -17.21
N ILE A 436 0.76 -14.53 -16.92
CA ILE A 436 1.61 -15.66 -16.57
C ILE A 436 1.74 -16.59 -17.78
N GLU A 437 2.91 -16.61 -18.38
CA GLU A 437 3.21 -17.45 -19.53
C GLU A 437 3.12 -18.94 -19.16
N GLY A 438 2.39 -19.72 -19.98
CA GLY A 438 2.04 -21.12 -19.71
C GLY A 438 0.66 -21.30 -19.07
N ALA A 439 0.03 -20.20 -18.60
CA ALA A 439 -1.38 -20.22 -18.22
C ALA A 439 -2.27 -20.38 -19.45
N THR A 440 -3.27 -21.25 -19.36
CA THR A 440 -4.36 -21.31 -20.35
C THR A 440 -5.52 -20.39 -19.96
N GLY A 441 -5.43 -19.73 -18.80
CA GLY A 441 -6.41 -18.80 -18.28
C GLY A 441 -6.19 -18.49 -16.80
N TYR A 442 -7.11 -17.75 -16.20
CA TYR A 442 -7.04 -17.26 -14.82
C TYR A 442 -8.38 -17.49 -14.12
N MET A 443 -8.30 -17.82 -12.84
CA MET A 443 -9.43 -17.85 -11.93
C MET A 443 -9.45 -16.56 -11.11
N VAL A 444 -10.54 -15.81 -11.21
CA VAL A 444 -10.79 -14.58 -10.46
C VAL A 444 -11.72 -14.90 -9.30
N SER A 445 -11.28 -14.65 -8.07
CA SER A 445 -12.11 -14.81 -6.87
C SER A 445 -12.34 -13.49 -6.19
N LYS A 446 -13.55 -13.32 -5.65
CA LYS A 446 -13.99 -12.18 -4.87
C LYS A 446 -14.42 -12.65 -3.48
N ILE A 447 -14.22 -11.82 -2.47
CA ILE A 447 -14.79 -12.07 -1.15
C ILE A 447 -16.31 -11.78 -1.17
N GLY A 448 -17.13 -12.71 -0.69
CA GLY A 448 -18.55 -12.45 -0.43
C GLY A 448 -18.80 -11.91 0.98
N SER A 449 -20.03 -11.47 1.26
CA SER A 449 -20.48 -10.99 2.58
C SER A 449 -20.22 -11.98 3.74
N SER A 450 -20.16 -13.29 3.44
CA SER A 450 -19.78 -14.32 4.41
C SER A 450 -18.27 -14.38 4.72
N LYS A 451 -17.48 -13.40 4.25
CA LYS A 451 -16.01 -13.36 4.33
C LYS A 451 -15.31 -14.62 3.78
N ARG A 452 -15.91 -15.24 2.75
CA ARG A 452 -15.34 -16.40 2.05
C ARG A 452 -15.02 -16.04 0.60
N TRP A 453 -13.90 -16.54 0.11
CA TRP A 453 -13.54 -16.43 -1.29
C TRP A 453 -14.47 -17.26 -2.16
N LYS A 454 -15.02 -16.64 -3.20
CA LYS A 454 -15.83 -17.28 -4.23
C LYS A 454 -15.29 -16.90 -5.61
N THR A 455 -15.12 -17.89 -6.48
CA THR A 455 -14.78 -17.64 -7.89
C THR A 455 -15.92 -16.86 -8.55
N VAL A 456 -15.59 -15.70 -9.11
CA VAL A 456 -16.53 -14.82 -9.84
C VAL A 456 -16.29 -14.83 -11.34
N GLY A 457 -15.15 -15.33 -11.80
CA GLY A 457 -14.86 -15.47 -13.22
C GLY A 457 -13.72 -16.44 -13.51
N ASN A 458 -13.77 -17.04 -14.69
CA ASN A 458 -12.62 -17.69 -15.32
C ASN A 458 -12.42 -17.03 -16.68
N VAL A 459 -11.22 -16.51 -16.92
CA VAL A 459 -10.90 -15.73 -18.14
C VAL A 459 -9.66 -16.30 -18.81
N THR A 460 -9.54 -16.13 -20.12
CA THR A 460 -8.32 -16.54 -20.86
C THR A 460 -7.31 -15.41 -20.99
N THR A 461 -7.71 -14.17 -20.71
CA THR A 461 -6.88 -12.96 -20.78
C THR A 461 -6.51 -12.47 -19.38
N ALA A 462 -5.45 -11.68 -19.26
CA ALA A 462 -4.99 -11.07 -18.00
C ALA A 462 -5.84 -9.85 -17.57
N SER A 463 -7.15 -9.93 -17.76
CA SER A 463 -8.11 -8.87 -17.44
C SER A 463 -9.49 -9.46 -17.17
N PHE A 464 -10.29 -8.75 -16.36
CA PHE A 464 -11.65 -9.14 -16.03
C PHE A 464 -12.48 -7.91 -15.69
N VAL A 465 -13.76 -7.89 -16.10
CA VAL A 465 -14.70 -6.85 -15.70
C VAL A 465 -15.75 -7.47 -14.78
N ASP A 466 -15.77 -7.07 -13.50
CA ASP A 466 -16.91 -7.35 -12.62
C ASP A 466 -18.07 -6.44 -13.04
N THR A 467 -19.14 -7.06 -13.52
CA THR A 467 -20.32 -6.37 -14.05
C THR A 467 -21.40 -6.16 -12.99
N SER A 468 -21.23 -6.70 -11.78
CA SER A 468 -22.17 -6.59 -10.67
C SER A 468 -21.40 -6.48 -9.35
N PRO A 469 -20.57 -5.44 -9.19
CA PRO A 469 -19.84 -5.24 -7.96
C PRO A 469 -20.81 -4.88 -6.83
N SER A 470 -20.45 -5.25 -5.60
CA SER A 470 -21.21 -4.88 -4.42
C SER A 470 -21.14 -3.36 -4.26
N GLN A 471 -22.29 -2.73 -4.01
CA GLN A 471 -22.35 -1.31 -3.66
C GLN A 471 -21.98 -1.14 -2.18
N ASP A 472 -21.48 0.04 -1.83
CA ASP A 472 -21.29 0.47 -0.43
C ASP A 472 -20.29 -0.35 0.39
N GLU A 473 -19.46 -1.18 -0.27
CA GLU A 473 -18.38 -1.94 0.35
C GLU A 473 -17.14 -2.02 -0.55
N THR A 474 -15.97 -2.20 0.07
CA THR A 474 -14.73 -2.50 -0.65
C THR A 474 -14.84 -3.88 -1.30
N ASN A 475 -14.79 -3.92 -2.63
CA ASN A 475 -14.81 -5.16 -3.39
C ASN A 475 -13.40 -5.74 -3.45
N VAL A 476 -13.16 -6.88 -2.80
CA VAL A 476 -11.81 -7.47 -2.65
C VAL A 476 -11.64 -8.70 -3.54
N TYR A 477 -10.59 -8.69 -4.36
CA TYR A 477 -10.29 -9.72 -5.37
C TYR A 477 -8.94 -10.38 -5.16
N ARG A 478 -8.80 -11.61 -5.67
CA ARG A 478 -7.51 -12.31 -5.87
C ARG A 478 -7.56 -13.15 -7.13
N ILE A 479 -6.42 -13.32 -7.78
CA ILE A 479 -6.30 -13.98 -9.09
C ILE A 479 -5.33 -15.15 -8.98
N CYS A 480 -5.64 -16.26 -9.64
CA CYS A 480 -4.75 -17.41 -9.75
C CYS A 480 -4.62 -17.86 -11.21
N ALA A 481 -3.40 -18.13 -11.66
CA ALA A 481 -3.16 -18.71 -12.97
C ALA A 481 -3.64 -20.17 -13.03
N THR A 482 -4.17 -20.58 -14.18
CA THR A 482 -4.73 -21.92 -14.39
C THR A 482 -4.14 -22.62 -15.62
N ILE A 483 -4.06 -23.95 -15.56
CA ILE A 483 -3.78 -24.81 -16.71
C ILE A 483 -4.97 -25.74 -16.88
N LYS A 484 -5.56 -25.76 -18.08
CA LYS A 484 -6.78 -26.53 -18.39
C LYS A 484 -7.88 -26.30 -17.34
N SER A 485 -8.08 -25.03 -16.96
CA SER A 485 -9.10 -24.59 -15.99
C SER A 485 -8.89 -25.09 -14.56
N LYS A 486 -7.73 -25.64 -14.22
CA LYS A 486 -7.37 -26.04 -12.85
C LYS A 486 -6.34 -25.06 -12.27
N LYS A 487 -6.45 -24.78 -10.97
CA LYS A 487 -5.48 -23.98 -10.21
C LYS A 487 -4.07 -24.49 -10.51
N ALA A 488 -3.22 -23.60 -11.02
CA ALA A 488 -1.84 -23.93 -11.34
C ALA A 488 -0.87 -22.97 -10.65
N GLY A 489 -1.23 -21.72 -10.35
CA GLY A 489 -0.39 -20.82 -9.54
C GLY A 489 -0.83 -20.70 -8.09
N ASP A 490 -0.04 -19.97 -7.29
CA ASP A 490 -0.51 -19.45 -5.99
C ASP A 490 -1.52 -18.31 -6.23
N TRP A 491 -2.38 -18.06 -5.25
CA TRP A 491 -3.27 -16.88 -5.29
C TRP A 491 -2.44 -15.60 -5.18
N SER A 492 -2.79 -14.58 -5.96
CA SER A 492 -2.22 -13.23 -5.82
C SER A 492 -2.47 -12.66 -4.42
N GLU A 493 -1.70 -11.62 -4.07
CA GLU A 493 -2.11 -10.70 -3.02
C GLU A 493 -3.51 -10.15 -3.34
N SER A 494 -4.28 -9.86 -2.29
CA SER A 494 -5.63 -9.33 -2.47
C SER A 494 -5.60 -7.85 -2.84
N TYR A 495 -6.56 -7.47 -3.66
CA TYR A 495 -6.72 -6.10 -4.14
C TYR A 495 -8.15 -5.63 -3.92
N GLY A 496 -8.32 -4.49 -3.25
CA GLY A 496 -9.60 -3.87 -2.95
C GLY A 496 -9.92 -2.72 -3.88
N VAL A 497 -11.14 -2.66 -4.39
CA VAL A 497 -11.68 -1.53 -5.16
C VAL A 497 -12.98 -1.10 -4.52
N ASP A 498 -13.06 0.16 -4.10
CA ASP A 498 -14.30 0.74 -3.59
C ASP A 498 -15.24 1.10 -4.76
N VAL A 499 -16.51 0.78 -4.58
CA VAL A 499 -17.60 1.31 -5.41
C VAL A 499 -18.34 2.33 -4.54
N GLY A 500 -18.27 3.59 -4.95
CA GLY A 500 -18.84 4.67 -4.16
C GLY A 500 -20.33 4.52 -3.93
N SER A 501 -20.71 4.97 -2.75
CA SER A 501 -22.00 4.88 -2.08
C SER A 501 -22.60 6.26 -1.94
N ASP A 502 -23.94 6.39 -1.92
CA ASP A 502 -24.60 7.64 -1.53
C ASP A 502 -24.32 8.01 -0.04
N GLU A 503 -23.84 7.07 0.79
CA GLU A 503 -23.55 7.25 2.22
C GLU A 503 -22.05 7.51 2.57
N VAL A 504 -21.16 7.68 1.59
CA VAL A 504 -19.74 8.03 1.82
C VAL A 504 -19.35 9.20 0.95
N ALA A 505 -18.62 10.18 1.49
CA ALA A 505 -18.13 11.32 0.70
C ALA A 505 -17.42 10.85 -0.58
N PRO A 506 -17.70 11.43 -1.76
CA PRO A 506 -17.26 10.87 -3.04
C PRO A 506 -15.73 10.80 -3.18
N GLY A 507 -15.24 9.93 -4.06
CA GLY A 507 -13.82 9.87 -4.41
C GLY A 507 -13.36 11.14 -5.14
N GLN A 508 -12.05 11.42 -5.12
CA GLN A 508 -11.46 12.53 -5.90
C GLN A 508 -11.85 12.38 -7.38
N VAL A 509 -12.25 13.49 -8.00
CA VAL A 509 -12.63 13.50 -9.42
C VAL A 509 -11.38 13.21 -10.27
N ALA A 510 -11.50 12.20 -11.14
CA ALA A 510 -10.44 11.78 -12.05
C ALA A 510 -10.72 12.22 -13.50
N ASP A 511 -9.66 12.28 -14.30
CA ASP A 511 -9.70 12.68 -15.72
C ASP A 511 -10.40 14.03 -15.96
N LEU A 512 -10.13 15.06 -15.14
CA LEU A 512 -10.57 16.42 -15.44
C LEU A 512 -9.96 16.89 -16.77
N GLN A 513 -10.82 17.19 -17.74
CA GLN A 513 -10.47 17.72 -19.06
C GLN A 513 -11.02 19.13 -19.21
N VAL A 514 -10.17 20.07 -19.61
CA VAL A 514 -10.54 21.45 -19.89
C VAL A 514 -10.13 21.78 -21.33
N SER A 515 -11.04 22.37 -22.09
CA SER A 515 -10.76 22.81 -23.46
C SER A 515 -9.74 23.95 -23.47
N VAL A 516 -8.77 23.89 -24.38
CA VAL A 516 -7.74 24.94 -24.56
C VAL A 516 -7.80 25.36 -26.02
N GLY A 517 -8.30 26.56 -26.29
CA GLY A 517 -8.46 27.11 -27.63
C GLY A 517 -9.43 26.34 -28.51
N GLU A 518 -10.37 25.58 -27.93
CA GLU A 518 -11.29 24.75 -28.73
C GLU A 518 -12.53 25.52 -29.22
N TYR A 519 -12.90 26.57 -28.50
CA TYR A 519 -14.06 27.39 -28.78
C TYR A 519 -13.71 28.87 -28.71
N ALA A 520 -14.49 29.69 -29.42
CA ALA A 520 -14.32 31.12 -29.47
C ALA A 520 -14.93 31.85 -28.26
N ASP A 521 -15.89 31.22 -27.58
CA ASP A 521 -16.81 31.87 -26.66
C ASP A 521 -17.01 31.09 -25.35
N LYS A 522 -16.38 29.92 -25.20
CA LYS A 522 -16.53 29.09 -24.01
C LYS A 522 -15.31 28.23 -23.69
N ILE A 523 -15.17 27.84 -22.43
CA ILE A 523 -14.28 26.78 -22.00
C ILE A 523 -15.15 25.60 -21.55
N LYS A 524 -15.08 24.49 -22.28
CA LYS A 524 -15.75 23.26 -21.91
C LYS A 524 -14.90 22.49 -20.90
N VAL A 525 -15.47 22.24 -19.74
CA VAL A 525 -14.90 21.45 -18.65
C VAL A 525 -15.68 20.14 -18.55
N SER A 526 -14.99 18.99 -18.49
CA SER A 526 -15.63 17.68 -18.34
C SER A 526 -14.77 16.72 -17.52
N TRP A 527 -15.39 15.76 -16.84
CA TRP A 527 -14.69 14.81 -15.97
C TRP A 527 -15.42 13.46 -15.94
N ASN A 528 -14.78 12.45 -15.35
CA ASN A 528 -15.46 11.18 -15.06
C ASN A 528 -16.37 11.34 -13.84
N ALA A 529 -17.55 10.72 -13.88
CA ALA A 529 -18.43 10.67 -12.72
C ALA A 529 -17.71 10.05 -11.52
N SER A 530 -17.70 10.73 -10.38
CA SER A 530 -17.20 10.16 -9.13
C SER A 530 -18.29 9.26 -8.53
N PRO A 531 -17.99 7.99 -8.21
CA PRO A 531 -18.96 7.10 -7.59
C PRO A 531 -19.52 7.67 -6.28
N GLY A 532 -20.85 7.66 -6.12
CA GLY A 532 -21.55 8.21 -4.96
C GLY A 532 -21.71 9.73 -4.95
N ALA A 533 -21.29 10.45 -5.99
CA ALA A 533 -21.49 11.90 -6.10
C ALA A 533 -22.92 12.24 -6.54
N THR A 534 -23.59 13.13 -5.80
CA THR A 534 -24.89 13.70 -6.17
C THR A 534 -24.76 15.07 -6.85
N GLY A 535 -23.55 15.66 -6.83
CA GLY A 535 -23.21 16.89 -7.54
C GLY A 535 -21.71 17.19 -7.50
N TYR A 536 -21.33 18.35 -8.03
CA TYR A 536 -19.94 18.80 -8.13
C TYR A 536 -19.84 20.30 -7.88
N TYR A 537 -18.75 20.72 -7.26
CA TYR A 537 -18.30 22.11 -7.19
C TYR A 537 -17.12 22.30 -8.15
N LEU A 538 -17.29 23.17 -9.13
CA LEU A 538 -16.24 23.59 -10.06
C LEU A 538 -15.69 24.94 -9.62
N TYR A 539 -14.38 25.04 -9.44
CA TYR A 539 -13.70 26.30 -9.15
C TYR A 539 -12.83 26.71 -10.33
N ARG A 540 -12.89 27.98 -10.69
CA ARG A 540 -12.03 28.63 -11.69
C ARG A 540 -11.09 29.61 -11.00
N PHE A 541 -9.83 29.63 -11.44
CA PHE A 541 -8.79 30.52 -10.93
C PHE A 541 -8.21 31.36 -12.06
N ASP A 542 -7.89 32.61 -11.77
CA ASP A 542 -7.20 33.51 -12.69
C ASP A 542 -5.66 33.31 -12.67
N GLU A 543 -4.95 34.19 -13.38
CA GLU A 543 -3.49 34.16 -13.50
C GLU A 543 -2.73 34.42 -12.18
N ASN A 544 -3.37 35.05 -11.20
CA ASN A 544 -2.82 35.27 -9.86
C ASN A 544 -3.12 34.11 -8.92
N ALA A 545 -3.70 33.03 -9.45
CA ALA A 545 -4.25 31.92 -8.70
C ALA A 545 -5.34 32.34 -7.70
N GLU A 546 -6.06 33.44 -7.96
CA GLU A 546 -7.23 33.80 -7.15
C GLU A 546 -8.48 33.14 -7.73
N VAL A 547 -9.41 32.72 -6.85
CA VAL A 547 -10.69 32.14 -7.29
C VAL A 547 -11.48 33.23 -8.03
N SER A 548 -11.63 33.05 -9.34
CA SER A 548 -12.35 33.96 -10.23
C SER A 548 -13.73 33.43 -10.65
N GLY A 549 -14.08 32.20 -10.26
CA GLY A 549 -15.41 31.61 -10.47
C GLY A 549 -15.67 30.38 -9.60
N GLN A 550 -16.91 30.19 -9.19
CA GLN A 550 -17.38 29.00 -8.46
C GLN A 550 -18.75 28.60 -8.98
N PHE A 551 -18.91 27.32 -9.35
CA PHE A 551 -20.12 26.81 -9.98
C PHE A 551 -20.55 25.49 -9.35
N GLU A 552 -21.86 25.32 -9.17
CA GLU A 552 -22.47 24.05 -8.78
C GLU A 552 -22.96 23.32 -10.04
N VAL A 553 -22.57 22.06 -10.20
CA VAL A 553 -22.82 21.27 -11.41
C VAL A 553 -23.38 19.91 -11.03
N SER A 554 -24.55 19.54 -11.56
CA SER A 554 -25.17 18.22 -11.30
C SER A 554 -24.72 17.13 -12.27
N GLY A 555 -24.16 17.51 -13.42
CA GLY A 555 -23.60 16.61 -14.43
C GLY A 555 -22.08 16.53 -14.37
N THR A 556 -21.49 15.79 -15.31
CA THR A 556 -20.03 15.62 -15.41
C THR A 556 -19.40 16.50 -16.49
N SER A 557 -20.07 17.59 -16.85
CA SER A 557 -19.56 18.59 -17.77
C SER A 557 -20.19 19.96 -17.51
N TYR A 558 -19.43 21.02 -17.76
CA TYR A 558 -19.86 22.40 -17.64
C TYR A 558 -19.24 23.22 -18.78
N ASP A 559 -20.06 24.04 -19.45
CA ASP A 559 -19.59 25.00 -20.45
C ASP A 559 -19.44 26.36 -19.76
N ASP A 560 -18.22 26.76 -19.44
CA ASP A 560 -17.94 28.08 -18.88
C ASP A 560 -17.98 29.13 -20.00
N MET A 561 -18.98 30.01 -19.95
CA MET A 561 -19.24 31.07 -20.93
C MET A 561 -19.06 32.47 -20.32
N ASP A 562 -18.27 32.58 -19.24
CA ASP A 562 -18.07 33.86 -18.58
C ASP A 562 -17.43 34.89 -19.53
N LYS A 563 -17.89 36.14 -19.43
CA LYS A 563 -17.35 37.25 -20.23
C LYS A 563 -15.88 37.52 -19.92
N ALA A 564 -15.41 37.16 -18.72
CA ALA A 564 -14.00 37.24 -18.35
C ALA A 564 -13.10 36.39 -19.25
N LEU A 565 -13.66 35.36 -19.90
CA LEU A 565 -12.91 34.49 -20.82
C LEU A 565 -12.55 35.18 -22.13
N LEU A 566 -13.32 36.21 -22.55
CA LEU A 566 -13.23 36.84 -23.87
C LEU A 566 -11.87 37.48 -24.19
N GLY A 567 -11.02 37.67 -23.17
CA GLY A 567 -9.64 38.16 -23.35
C GLY A 567 -8.64 37.09 -23.83
N GLY A 568 -9.03 35.82 -23.90
CA GLY A 568 -8.12 34.71 -24.27
C GLY A 568 -7.15 34.28 -23.17
N SER A 569 -7.29 34.83 -21.96
CA SER A 569 -6.48 34.46 -20.80
C SER A 569 -6.65 32.98 -20.44
N THR A 570 -5.59 32.39 -19.88
CA THR A 570 -5.61 31.03 -19.36
C THR A 570 -6.15 31.03 -17.93
N PHE A 571 -7.12 30.15 -17.68
CA PHE A 571 -7.71 29.92 -16.37
C PHE A 571 -7.39 28.50 -15.92
N ALA A 572 -7.25 28.30 -14.60
CA ALA A 572 -7.13 26.97 -14.01
C ALA A 572 -8.49 26.52 -13.46
N TYR A 573 -8.79 25.24 -13.53
CA TYR A 573 -10.00 24.64 -13.01
C TYR A 573 -9.69 23.44 -12.12
N THR A 574 -10.46 23.28 -11.04
CA THR A 574 -10.50 22.04 -10.25
C THR A 574 -11.95 21.70 -9.92
N VAL A 575 -12.24 20.41 -9.78
CA VAL A 575 -13.58 19.90 -9.46
C VAL A 575 -13.53 19.11 -8.17
N ILE A 576 -14.51 19.37 -7.31
CA ILE A 576 -14.77 18.64 -6.08
C ILE A 576 -16.12 17.95 -6.22
N ALA A 577 -16.16 16.63 -6.07
CA ALA A 577 -17.40 15.88 -6.02
C ALA A 577 -18.06 16.02 -4.64
N VAL A 578 -19.39 16.08 -4.59
CA VAL A 578 -20.16 16.24 -3.35
C VAL A 578 -21.33 15.25 -3.29
N ASN A 579 -21.65 14.82 -2.08
CA ASN A 579 -22.94 14.24 -1.74
C ASN A 579 -23.42 14.71 -0.36
N GLU A 580 -24.53 14.15 0.13
CA GLU A 580 -25.10 14.49 1.45
C GLU A 580 -24.14 14.21 2.63
N VAL A 581 -23.12 13.38 2.41
CA VAL A 581 -22.14 12.97 3.44
C VAL A 581 -20.91 13.87 3.47
N GLY A 582 -20.44 14.37 2.33
CA GLY A 582 -19.31 15.31 2.29
C GLY A 582 -18.70 15.52 0.90
N TYR A 583 -17.46 16.01 0.90
CA TYR A 583 -16.72 16.41 -0.30
C TYR A 583 -15.55 15.46 -0.59
N SER A 584 -15.22 15.30 -1.87
CA SER A 584 -13.95 14.71 -2.28
C SER A 584 -12.77 15.67 -2.05
N GLU A 585 -11.55 15.17 -2.13
CA GLU A 585 -10.38 16.04 -2.40
C GLU A 585 -10.58 16.77 -3.74
N PRO A 586 -10.03 18.00 -3.92
CA PRO A 586 -10.02 18.67 -5.22
C PRO A 586 -9.33 17.80 -6.27
N SER A 587 -9.84 17.79 -7.50
CA SER A 587 -9.10 17.18 -8.61
C SER A 587 -7.76 17.88 -8.83
N GLU A 588 -6.85 17.23 -9.55
CA GLU A 588 -5.73 17.92 -10.17
C GLU A 588 -6.23 19.13 -10.99
N PHE A 589 -5.45 20.20 -11.02
CA PHE A 589 -5.79 21.37 -11.83
C PHE A 589 -5.67 21.04 -13.32
N ALA A 590 -6.64 21.52 -14.09
CA ALA A 590 -6.58 21.54 -15.54
C ALA A 590 -6.71 22.98 -16.03
N PHE A 591 -5.93 23.34 -17.05
CA PHE A 591 -5.88 24.70 -17.57
C PHE A 591 -6.67 24.81 -18.87
N GLY A 592 -7.37 25.92 -19.05
CA GLY A 592 -8.21 26.21 -20.21
C GLY A 592 -8.12 27.65 -20.64
N ASN A 593 -8.30 27.88 -21.94
CA ASN A 593 -8.50 29.20 -22.52
C ASN A 593 -9.45 29.08 -23.73
N ILE A 594 -10.01 30.20 -24.15
CA ILE A 594 -10.68 30.30 -25.46
C ILE A 594 -9.65 30.64 -26.53
N ASP A 595 -10.02 30.48 -27.80
CA ASP A 595 -9.31 31.10 -28.93
C ASP A 595 -10.20 32.18 -29.57
N PRO A 596 -10.00 33.46 -29.24
CA PRO A 596 -10.80 34.55 -29.78
C PRO A 596 -10.76 34.64 -31.32
N GLU A 597 -9.71 34.12 -31.97
CA GLU A 597 -9.57 34.12 -33.43
C GLU A 597 -10.51 33.12 -34.12
N LEU A 598 -11.05 32.13 -33.39
CA LEU A 598 -12.07 31.21 -33.92
C LEU A 598 -13.39 31.93 -34.25
N SER A 599 -13.72 33.03 -33.57
CA SER A 599 -14.90 33.85 -33.90
C SER A 599 -14.79 34.53 -35.27
N LYS A 600 -13.56 34.70 -35.78
CA LYS A 600 -13.25 35.34 -37.07
C LYS A 600 -13.12 34.34 -38.22
N ARG A 601 -13.01 33.04 -37.94
CA ARG A 601 -12.95 31.96 -38.94
C ARG A 601 -14.35 31.38 -39.12
N SER A 602 -14.81 31.23 -40.35
CA SER A 602 -16.18 30.88 -40.73
C SER A 602 -16.70 29.48 -40.29
N ALA A 603 -16.07 28.80 -39.32
CA ALA A 603 -16.48 27.47 -38.86
C ALA A 603 -16.39 27.20 -37.34
N GLY A 604 -15.89 28.12 -36.50
CA GLY A 604 -16.13 28.20 -35.04
C GLY A 604 -15.83 26.99 -34.11
N ALA A 605 -15.44 25.80 -34.60
CA ALA A 605 -15.21 24.63 -33.75
C ALA A 605 -13.86 23.95 -34.04
N THR A 606 -13.06 23.79 -32.98
CA THR A 606 -11.91 22.89 -32.96
C THR A 606 -12.42 21.47 -32.68
N LEU A 607 -11.99 20.49 -33.45
CA LEU A 607 -12.47 19.11 -33.32
C LEU A 607 -11.98 18.46 -32.03
N SER A 608 -12.70 17.45 -31.54
CA SER A 608 -12.24 16.64 -30.40
C SER A 608 -11.04 15.77 -30.78
N PRO A 609 -10.06 15.58 -29.88
CA PRO A 609 -8.96 14.65 -30.12
C PRO A 609 -9.50 13.22 -30.30
N PRO A 610 -8.94 12.45 -31.26
CA PRO A 610 -9.26 11.03 -31.41
C PRO A 610 -9.10 10.24 -30.10
N SER A 611 -10.07 9.38 -29.79
CA SER A 611 -10.12 8.57 -28.57
C SER A 611 -9.98 7.07 -28.86
N LYS A 612 -9.67 6.27 -27.84
CA LYS A 612 -9.41 4.82 -27.95
C LYS A 612 -8.32 4.49 -28.98
N VAL A 613 -7.27 5.30 -29.03
CA VAL A 613 -6.11 5.03 -29.87
C VAL A 613 -5.45 3.73 -29.40
N SER A 614 -5.22 2.80 -30.33
CA SER A 614 -4.61 1.50 -30.08
C SER A 614 -3.74 1.10 -31.26
N PHE A 615 -2.85 0.12 -31.05
CA PHE A 615 -2.00 -0.37 -32.13
C PHE A 615 -1.87 -1.89 -32.15
N GLU A 616 -1.54 -2.40 -33.33
CA GLU A 616 -1.11 -3.77 -33.61
C GLU A 616 0.22 -3.68 -34.37
N LEU A 617 1.30 -4.25 -33.83
CA LEU A 617 2.61 -4.29 -34.48
C LEU A 617 2.98 -5.74 -34.80
N GLY A 618 3.13 -6.06 -36.09
CA GLY A 618 3.63 -7.35 -36.53
C GLY A 618 5.13 -7.49 -36.23
N PRO A 619 5.57 -8.46 -35.39
CA PRO A 619 6.97 -8.53 -34.95
C PRO A 619 7.94 -8.93 -36.08
N LYS A 620 7.47 -9.60 -37.13
CA LYS A 620 8.30 -10.09 -38.24
C LYS A 620 8.30 -9.18 -39.47
N ASP A 621 7.14 -8.65 -39.84
CA ASP A 621 6.97 -7.78 -41.00
C ASP A 621 7.06 -6.29 -40.65
N LYS A 622 7.22 -5.97 -39.35
CA LYS A 622 7.21 -4.61 -38.79
C LYS A 622 5.98 -3.81 -39.18
N LYS A 623 4.87 -4.47 -39.52
CA LYS A 623 3.66 -3.78 -39.97
C LYS A 623 2.93 -3.21 -38.76
N LEU A 624 2.99 -1.89 -38.60
CA LEU A 624 2.28 -1.15 -37.56
C LEU A 624 0.91 -0.75 -38.09
N LYS A 625 -0.15 -1.10 -37.37
CA LYS A 625 -1.50 -0.62 -37.61
C LYS A 625 -1.99 0.14 -36.39
N ILE A 626 -2.35 1.41 -36.55
CA ILE A 626 -2.93 2.26 -35.51
C ILE A 626 -4.42 2.41 -35.79
N LYS A 627 -5.27 2.33 -34.75
CA LYS A 627 -6.73 2.47 -34.84
C LYS A 627 -7.25 3.45 -33.80
N TRP A 628 -8.30 4.19 -34.12
CA TRP A 628 -8.98 5.13 -33.20
C TRP A 628 -10.49 5.17 -33.42
N SER A 629 -11.21 5.84 -32.52
CA SER A 629 -12.65 6.10 -32.68
C SER A 629 -12.90 7.27 -33.64
N PRO A 630 -13.93 7.21 -34.50
CA PRO A 630 -14.25 8.32 -35.40
C PRO A 630 -14.60 9.59 -34.62
N VAL A 631 -14.09 10.73 -35.10
CA VAL A 631 -14.42 12.07 -34.65
C VAL A 631 -15.40 12.67 -35.64
N LYS A 632 -16.52 13.18 -35.13
CA LYS A 632 -17.56 13.85 -35.93
C LYS A 632 -16.96 15.07 -36.65
N ASP A 633 -17.32 15.28 -37.91
CA ASP A 633 -16.91 16.42 -38.74
C ASP A 633 -15.39 16.49 -39.03
N ALA A 634 -14.65 15.40 -38.80
CA ALA A 634 -13.27 15.25 -39.24
C ALA A 634 -13.21 15.02 -40.75
N GLY A 635 -12.51 15.91 -41.46
CA GLY A 635 -12.18 15.75 -42.88
C GLY A 635 -10.88 14.96 -43.11
N GLU A 636 -9.93 15.05 -42.18
CA GLU A 636 -8.66 14.32 -42.18
C GLU A 636 -8.24 13.94 -40.74
N TYR A 637 -7.32 12.98 -40.61
CA TYR A 637 -6.58 12.71 -39.37
C TYR A 637 -5.08 12.79 -39.62
N TYR A 638 -4.36 13.44 -38.71
CA TYR A 638 -2.90 13.59 -38.75
C TYR A 638 -2.26 12.69 -37.73
N ILE A 639 -1.32 11.87 -38.18
CA ILE A 639 -0.56 10.94 -37.36
C ILE A 639 0.78 11.58 -37.06
N TYR A 640 1.11 11.64 -35.78
CA TYR A 640 2.41 12.12 -35.31
C TYR A 640 3.13 11.03 -34.54
N ARG A 641 4.46 11.10 -34.55
CA ARG A 641 5.29 10.28 -33.69
C ARG A 641 6.43 11.06 -33.06
N LYS A 642 6.87 10.63 -31.89
CA LYS A 642 8.01 11.17 -31.17
C LYS A 642 8.91 10.02 -30.75
N LEU A 643 10.21 10.13 -31.01
CA LEU A 643 11.20 9.18 -30.49
C LEU A 643 11.48 9.52 -29.02
N MET A 644 11.39 8.51 -28.16
CA MET A 644 11.76 8.59 -26.76
C MET A 644 13.14 7.96 -26.60
N LYS A 645 14.08 8.73 -26.07
CA LYS A 645 15.37 8.21 -25.62
C LYS A 645 15.36 8.20 -24.09
N ALA A 646 15.71 7.06 -23.49
CA ALA A 646 15.64 6.81 -22.05
C ALA A 646 16.28 7.89 -21.15
N LYS A 647 17.21 8.72 -21.69
CA LYS A 647 18.01 9.70 -20.93
C LYS A 647 18.26 11.04 -21.66
N SER A 648 17.44 11.46 -22.65
CA SER A 648 17.72 12.66 -23.48
C SER A 648 16.52 13.58 -23.75
N LYS A 649 16.84 14.85 -24.03
CA LYS A 649 16.00 16.07 -24.16
C LYS A 649 14.65 15.87 -24.86
N LYS A 650 13.66 16.66 -24.40
CA LYS A 650 12.30 16.84 -24.96
C LYS A 650 12.30 16.96 -26.49
N GLU A 651 12.20 15.84 -27.20
CA GLU A 651 11.93 15.82 -28.64
C GLU A 651 10.47 16.21 -28.89
N LYS A 652 10.18 16.90 -30.01
CA LYS A 652 8.82 17.26 -30.39
C LYS A 652 8.21 16.17 -31.27
N TYR A 653 6.89 16.05 -31.23
CA TYR A 653 6.16 15.21 -32.18
C TYR A 653 6.42 15.67 -33.62
N ALA A 654 6.78 14.72 -34.48
CA ALA A 654 6.96 14.91 -35.90
C ALA A 654 5.76 14.33 -36.65
N PHE A 655 5.28 15.06 -37.66
CA PHE A 655 4.22 14.60 -38.55
C PHE A 655 4.70 13.39 -39.35
N VAL A 656 3.86 12.36 -39.44
CA VAL A 656 4.13 11.11 -40.16
C VAL A 656 3.31 11.05 -41.44
N ASN A 657 1.98 11.12 -41.32
CA ASN A 657 1.06 11.00 -42.45
C ASN A 657 -0.33 11.56 -42.14
N SER A 658 -1.16 11.73 -43.16
CA SER A 658 -2.57 12.06 -43.05
C SER A 658 -3.44 10.96 -43.68
N VAL A 659 -4.59 10.66 -43.07
CA VAL A 659 -5.61 9.80 -43.68
C VAL A 659 -6.95 10.56 -43.79
N PRO A 660 -7.82 10.23 -44.76
CA PRO A 660 -9.13 10.86 -44.88
C PRO A 660 -10.01 10.62 -43.65
N GLY A 661 -10.94 11.53 -43.37
CA GLY A 661 -11.80 11.51 -42.18
C GLY A 661 -12.75 10.30 -42.08
N ASN A 662 -13.02 9.63 -43.21
CA ASN A 662 -13.77 8.37 -43.25
C ASN A 662 -12.91 7.13 -42.90
N GLN A 663 -11.62 7.32 -42.65
CA GLN A 663 -10.66 6.27 -42.31
C GLN A 663 -10.16 6.45 -40.88
N THR A 664 -10.47 5.49 -40.01
CA THR A 664 -10.09 5.50 -38.59
C THR A 664 -8.90 4.59 -38.28
N THR A 665 -8.11 4.28 -39.30
CA THR A 665 -6.95 3.39 -39.19
C THR A 665 -5.79 3.88 -40.05
N TYR A 666 -4.57 3.82 -39.54
CA TYR A 666 -3.34 4.08 -40.29
C TYR A 666 -2.47 2.82 -40.28
N THR A 667 -1.70 2.59 -41.34
CA THR A 667 -0.76 1.47 -41.40
C THR A 667 0.54 1.89 -42.05
N GLU A 668 1.65 1.48 -41.45
CA GLU A 668 2.99 1.69 -41.99
C GLU A 668 3.91 0.51 -41.69
N THR A 669 5.08 0.51 -42.33
CA THR A 669 6.21 -0.29 -41.88
C THR A 669 6.93 0.52 -40.80
N PHE A 670 6.93 0.01 -39.56
CA PHE A 670 7.57 0.67 -38.42
C PHE A 670 9.07 0.86 -38.68
N SER A 671 9.49 2.12 -38.74
CA SER A 671 10.86 2.50 -39.07
C SER A 671 11.81 2.52 -37.87
N GLY A 672 11.34 2.19 -36.67
CA GLY A 672 12.18 2.14 -35.47
C GLY A 672 13.17 0.98 -35.51
N ASN A 673 14.36 1.22 -34.96
CA ASN A 673 15.34 0.18 -34.72
C ASN A 673 14.99 -0.60 -33.44
N PRO A 674 15.45 -1.85 -33.28
CA PRO A 674 15.33 -2.54 -32.00
C PRO A 674 16.01 -1.74 -30.89
N GLY A 675 15.29 -1.49 -29.79
CA GLY A 675 15.70 -0.60 -28.69
C GLY A 675 15.13 0.82 -28.78
N ASP A 676 14.49 1.21 -29.89
CA ASP A 676 13.79 2.50 -29.98
C ASP A 676 12.38 2.41 -29.38
N LEU A 677 12.01 3.44 -28.60
CA LEU A 677 10.63 3.66 -28.15
C LEU A 677 10.05 4.86 -28.88
N TYR A 678 8.91 4.70 -29.54
CA TYR A 678 8.16 5.80 -30.13
C TYR A 678 6.83 6.00 -29.39
N LEU A 679 6.45 7.25 -29.19
CA LEU A 679 5.08 7.62 -28.84
C LEU A 679 4.34 8.07 -30.10
N TYR A 680 3.14 7.55 -30.33
CA TYR A 680 2.26 8.01 -31.40
C TYR A 680 1.06 8.77 -30.84
N SER A 681 0.70 9.86 -31.50
CA SER A 681 -0.55 10.59 -31.27
C SER A 681 -1.28 10.80 -32.60
N VAL A 682 -2.59 10.99 -32.52
CA VAL A 682 -3.44 11.31 -33.67
C VAL A 682 -4.17 12.60 -33.37
N ARG A 683 -4.27 13.48 -34.37
CA ARG A 683 -5.13 14.67 -34.36
C ARG A 683 -6.22 14.53 -35.41
N SER A 684 -7.39 15.08 -35.17
CA SER A 684 -8.42 15.26 -36.18
C SER A 684 -8.31 16.64 -36.79
N LYS A 685 -8.63 16.77 -38.09
CA LYS A 685 -8.66 18.04 -38.80
C LYS A 685 -9.96 18.21 -39.56
N SER A 686 -10.59 19.37 -39.47
CA SER A 686 -11.82 19.68 -40.19
C SER A 686 -11.54 20.03 -41.66
N GLU A 687 -12.56 19.94 -42.51
CA GLU A 687 -12.47 20.40 -43.92
C GLU A 687 -12.10 21.89 -44.04
N PHE A 688 -12.35 22.68 -42.98
CA PHE A 688 -12.05 24.10 -42.91
C PHE A 688 -10.71 24.42 -42.25
N GLY A 689 -9.91 23.41 -41.91
CA GLY A 689 -8.52 23.57 -41.49
C GLY A 689 -8.25 23.66 -39.98
N SER A 690 -9.27 23.53 -39.12
CA SER A 690 -9.05 23.45 -37.65
C SER A 690 -8.57 22.05 -37.24
N GLU A 691 -7.50 21.99 -36.44
CA GLU A 691 -6.93 20.74 -35.89
C GLU A 691 -7.27 20.58 -34.41
N SER A 692 -7.53 19.35 -33.96
CA SER A 692 -7.67 19.02 -32.54
C SER A 692 -6.33 19.03 -31.79
N LYS A 693 -6.40 18.93 -30.46
CA LYS A 693 -5.25 18.48 -29.65
C LYS A 693 -4.81 17.06 -30.04
N ASP A 694 -3.63 16.68 -29.58
CA ASP A 694 -3.15 15.29 -29.64
C ASP A 694 -4.05 14.36 -28.82
N SER A 695 -4.29 13.15 -29.34
CA SER A 695 -4.85 12.05 -28.56
C SER A 695 -3.93 11.66 -27.39
N LYS A 696 -4.46 10.96 -26.37
CA LYS A 696 -3.62 10.24 -25.39
C LYS A 696 -2.62 9.36 -26.17
N PRO A 697 -1.30 9.49 -25.93
CA PRO A 697 -0.31 8.83 -26.76
C PRO A 697 -0.23 7.34 -26.45
N ILE A 698 0.16 6.56 -27.45
CA ILE A 698 0.45 5.13 -27.32
C ILE A 698 1.95 4.88 -27.48
N SER A 699 2.50 3.93 -26.72
CA SER A 699 3.89 3.50 -26.83
C SER A 699 4.04 2.35 -27.83
N VAL A 700 4.93 2.52 -28.81
CA VAL A 700 5.26 1.53 -29.85
C VAL A 700 6.77 1.33 -29.88
N PHE A 701 7.22 0.07 -29.74
CA PHE A 701 8.64 -0.26 -29.66
C PHE A 701 8.91 -1.66 -30.24
N LEU A 702 10.17 -1.89 -30.60
CA LEU A 702 10.72 -3.22 -30.87
C LEU A 702 11.83 -3.48 -29.87
N ASN A 703 11.71 -4.52 -29.05
CA ASN A 703 12.78 -4.86 -28.11
C ASN A 703 13.99 -5.44 -28.86
N PRO A 704 15.23 -5.12 -28.46
CA PRO A 704 16.42 -5.70 -29.06
C PRO A 704 16.44 -7.22 -28.88
N GLU A 705 16.89 -7.95 -29.90
CA GLU A 705 17.29 -9.35 -29.69
C GLU A 705 18.49 -9.35 -28.76
N GLN A 706 18.31 -9.90 -27.56
CA GLN A 706 19.40 -10.03 -26.60
C GLN A 706 20.03 -11.40 -26.78
N SER A 707 21.36 -11.44 -26.85
CA SER A 707 22.08 -12.71 -26.81
C SER A 707 21.77 -13.44 -25.51
N ALA A 708 21.47 -14.74 -25.60
CA ALA A 708 21.34 -15.57 -24.42
C ALA A 708 22.63 -15.45 -23.60
N VAL A 709 22.51 -14.98 -22.35
CA VAL A 709 23.66 -14.89 -21.45
C VAL A 709 24.07 -16.32 -21.13
N SER A 710 25.19 -16.80 -21.66
CA SER A 710 25.77 -18.09 -21.29
C SER A 710 26.60 -17.93 -20.02
N LYS A 711 26.04 -18.33 -18.86
CA LYS A 711 26.84 -18.50 -17.64
C LYS A 711 27.40 -19.92 -17.62
N ARG A 712 28.66 -20.11 -17.22
CA ARG A 712 29.29 -21.45 -17.18
C ARG A 712 28.43 -22.39 -16.32
N ALA A 713 28.19 -23.60 -16.83
CA ALA A 713 27.31 -24.59 -16.20
C ALA A 713 27.80 -25.12 -14.83
N LEU A 714 29.07 -24.90 -14.49
CA LEU A 714 29.66 -25.31 -13.22
C LEU A 714 30.18 -24.08 -12.50
N SER A 715 29.38 -23.57 -11.56
CA SER A 715 29.87 -22.66 -10.54
C SER A 715 30.51 -23.47 -9.40
N LEU A 716 31.67 -23.02 -8.92
CA LEU A 716 32.31 -23.55 -7.71
C LEU A 716 31.81 -22.82 -6.45
N GLU A 717 30.88 -21.88 -6.59
CA GLU A 717 30.29 -21.19 -5.45
C GLU A 717 29.48 -22.19 -4.60
N GLU A 718 29.81 -22.21 -3.32
CA GLU A 718 29.07 -22.96 -2.31
C GLU A 718 27.93 -22.11 -1.75
N ILE A 719 26.91 -22.77 -1.18
CA ILE A 719 25.84 -22.10 -0.48
C ILE A 719 26.39 -21.11 0.56
N PRO A 720 25.96 -19.83 0.51
CA PRO A 720 26.46 -18.83 1.44
C PRO A 720 26.18 -19.20 2.89
N SER A 721 27.18 -18.99 3.77
CA SER A 721 27.03 -19.16 5.22
C SER A 721 25.93 -18.27 5.82
N THR A 722 25.49 -17.23 5.10
CA THR A 722 24.34 -16.41 5.46
C THR A 722 23.05 -17.22 5.51
N PHE A 723 22.87 -18.25 4.69
CA PHE A 723 21.72 -19.18 4.77
C PHE A 723 21.88 -20.24 5.86
N LEU A 724 23.10 -20.70 6.11
CA LEU A 724 23.37 -21.81 7.01
C LEU A 724 23.06 -21.47 8.47
N GLY A 725 22.64 -22.48 9.23
CA GLY A 725 22.36 -22.40 10.66
C GLY A 725 20.85 -22.34 10.96
N ASN A 726 20.55 -21.79 12.14
CA ASN A 726 19.20 -21.76 12.68
C ASN A 726 18.49 -20.45 12.32
N TRP A 727 17.28 -20.60 11.81
CA TRP A 727 16.34 -19.53 11.58
C TRP A 727 15.13 -19.77 12.46
N SER A 728 14.74 -18.81 13.29
CA SER A 728 13.55 -18.93 14.11
C SER A 728 12.49 -17.88 13.78
N GLY A 729 11.23 -18.28 13.91
CA GLY A 729 10.04 -17.47 13.68
C GLY A 729 8.91 -17.87 14.61
N PHE A 730 7.82 -17.12 14.58
CA PHE A 730 6.62 -17.45 15.33
C PHE A 730 5.38 -17.40 14.43
N TYR A 731 4.43 -18.28 14.72
CA TYR A 731 3.10 -18.17 14.14
C TYR A 731 2.02 -18.36 15.19
N TRP A 732 0.88 -17.70 15.00
CA TRP A 732 -0.29 -17.89 15.83
C TRP A 732 -1.17 -19.01 15.27
N ASN A 733 -1.34 -20.10 16.04
CA ASN A 733 -2.36 -21.10 15.77
C ASN A 733 -3.67 -20.72 16.50
N PRO A 734 -4.81 -20.59 15.81
CA PRO A 734 -6.07 -20.22 16.46
C PRO A 734 -6.53 -21.16 17.58
N LYS A 735 -6.11 -22.43 17.55
CA LYS A 735 -6.48 -23.45 18.55
C LYS A 735 -5.44 -23.57 19.66
N SER A 736 -4.15 -23.48 19.31
CA SER A 736 -3.05 -23.78 20.23
C SER A 736 -2.14 -22.58 20.54
N GLY A 737 -2.54 -21.36 20.17
CA GLY A 737 -1.82 -20.12 20.48
C GLY A 737 -0.48 -19.98 19.73
N PRO A 738 0.49 -19.23 20.30
CA PRO A 738 1.83 -19.07 19.74
C PRO A 738 2.53 -20.41 19.51
N GLN A 739 3.19 -20.54 18.38
CA GLN A 739 3.96 -21.71 18.00
C GLN A 739 5.34 -21.25 17.52
N LYS A 740 6.38 -21.91 18.02
CA LYS A 740 7.76 -21.63 17.61
C LYS A 740 8.06 -22.38 16.33
N LEU A 741 8.53 -21.66 15.33
CA LEU A 741 9.07 -22.23 14.09
C LEU A 741 10.59 -22.17 14.14
N LEU A 742 11.23 -23.25 13.73
CA LEU A 742 12.67 -23.31 13.52
C LEU A 742 12.95 -23.96 12.17
N VAL A 743 13.76 -23.32 11.35
CA VAL A 743 14.32 -23.90 10.13
C VAL A 743 15.83 -23.99 10.31
N GLU A 744 16.32 -25.21 10.38
CA GLU A 744 17.75 -25.51 10.42
C GLU A 744 18.21 -25.79 8.99
N VAL A 745 19.06 -24.91 8.44
CA VAL A 745 19.63 -25.04 7.09
C VAL A 745 21.06 -25.55 7.20
N THR A 746 21.31 -26.71 6.63
CA THR A 746 22.65 -27.25 6.41
C THR A 746 22.90 -27.37 4.91
N GLY A 747 24.16 -27.34 4.49
CA GLY A 747 24.49 -27.48 3.09
C GLY A 747 25.96 -27.76 2.86
N ALA A 748 26.25 -28.28 1.69
CA ALA A 748 27.59 -28.57 1.19
C ALA A 748 27.58 -28.36 -0.33
N ASN A 749 28.60 -27.70 -0.87
CA ASN A 749 28.59 -27.23 -2.25
C ASN A 749 27.33 -26.38 -2.51
N GLN A 750 26.61 -26.60 -3.61
CA GLN A 750 25.34 -25.91 -3.89
C GLN A 750 24.14 -26.58 -3.24
N ASP A 751 24.27 -27.78 -2.69
CA ASP A 751 23.14 -28.51 -2.14
C ASP A 751 22.84 -28.09 -0.71
N PHE A 752 21.55 -28.04 -0.37
CA PHE A 752 21.09 -27.72 0.96
C PHE A 752 20.01 -28.68 1.45
N LYS A 753 19.96 -28.84 2.76
CA LYS A 753 18.88 -29.49 3.50
C LYS A 753 18.31 -28.49 4.49
N ALA A 754 17.01 -28.26 4.41
CA ALA A 754 16.28 -27.45 5.39
C ALA A 754 15.37 -28.35 6.24
N THR A 755 15.56 -28.33 7.57
CA THR A 755 14.73 -29.08 8.52
C THR A 755 13.81 -28.11 9.26
N LEU A 756 12.51 -28.18 8.97
CA LEU A 756 11.48 -27.43 9.69
C LEU A 756 11.10 -28.17 10.97
N LYS A 757 11.17 -27.48 12.11
CA LYS A 757 10.64 -27.92 13.40
C LYS A 757 9.55 -26.97 13.88
N ILE A 758 8.47 -27.53 14.42
CA ILE A 758 7.38 -26.80 15.08
C ILE A 758 7.39 -27.19 16.56
N ASN A 759 7.60 -26.23 17.45
CA ASN A 759 7.83 -26.46 18.89
C ASN A 759 8.86 -27.58 19.12
N ASP A 760 10.01 -27.44 18.46
CA ASP A 760 11.17 -28.34 18.52
C ASP A 760 10.94 -29.77 17.98
N LYS A 761 9.74 -30.10 17.48
CA LYS A 761 9.46 -31.36 16.78
C LYS A 761 9.65 -31.20 15.28
N VAL A 762 10.39 -32.11 14.66
CA VAL A 762 10.58 -32.13 13.19
C VAL A 762 9.23 -32.32 12.50
N ALA A 763 8.83 -31.33 11.70
CA ALA A 763 7.60 -31.35 10.92
C ALA A 763 7.86 -31.79 9.48
N LYS A 764 8.93 -31.27 8.84
CA LYS A 764 9.26 -31.62 7.45
C LYS A 764 10.74 -31.34 7.14
N GLN A 765 11.27 -32.07 6.17
CA GLN A 765 12.60 -31.82 5.59
C GLN A 765 12.46 -31.51 4.11
N PHE A 766 13.28 -30.58 3.64
CA PHE A 766 13.36 -30.14 2.26
C PHE A 766 14.80 -30.26 1.77
N GLN A 767 14.97 -30.59 0.50
CA GLN A 767 16.26 -30.67 -0.15
C GLN A 767 16.18 -29.95 -1.49
N GLY A 768 17.21 -29.20 -1.81
CA GLY A 768 17.31 -28.48 -3.06
C GLY A 768 18.74 -28.03 -3.30
N SER A 769 18.92 -27.26 -4.38
CA SER A 769 20.21 -26.67 -4.72
C SER A 769 20.06 -25.15 -4.78
N TRP A 770 21.03 -24.45 -4.22
CA TRP A 770 21.14 -23.00 -4.25
C TRP A 770 21.65 -22.54 -5.61
N THR A 771 21.03 -21.49 -6.13
CA THR A 771 21.46 -20.86 -7.38
C THR A 771 22.56 -19.84 -7.10
N PRO A 772 23.74 -19.93 -7.75
CA PRO A 772 24.86 -19.03 -7.52
C PRO A 772 24.50 -17.55 -7.56
N GLY A 773 24.99 -16.79 -6.57
CA GLY A 773 24.69 -15.37 -6.37
C GLY A 773 23.28 -15.03 -5.85
N SER A 774 22.36 -15.99 -5.72
CA SER A 774 20.98 -15.68 -5.30
C SER A 774 20.85 -15.40 -3.80
N THR A 775 19.98 -14.46 -3.44
CA THR A 775 19.60 -14.18 -2.05
C THR A 775 18.45 -15.05 -1.55
N GLY A 776 18.13 -16.15 -2.25
CA GLY A 776 17.13 -17.12 -1.81
C GLY A 776 17.53 -18.57 -2.09
N ILE A 777 16.93 -19.50 -1.35
CA ILE A 777 17.03 -20.94 -1.60
C ILE A 777 15.63 -21.52 -1.78
N LYS A 778 15.49 -22.50 -2.67
CA LYS A 778 14.19 -23.07 -3.03
C LYS A 778 14.25 -24.58 -3.23
N ALA A 779 13.20 -25.24 -2.78
CA ALA A 779 12.94 -26.67 -2.94
C ALA A 779 11.43 -26.89 -3.15
N GLU A 780 11.00 -28.13 -3.43
CA GLU A 780 9.57 -28.40 -3.55
C GLU A 780 8.84 -28.10 -2.23
N GLY A 781 7.98 -27.08 -2.26
CA GLY A 781 7.17 -26.66 -1.12
C GLY A 781 7.92 -25.88 -0.03
N PHE A 782 9.13 -25.40 -0.33
CA PHE A 782 9.93 -24.56 0.57
C PHE A 782 10.66 -23.48 -0.23
N GLN A 783 10.58 -22.24 0.25
CA GLN A 783 11.40 -21.15 -0.26
C GLN A 783 11.79 -20.27 0.91
N LEU A 784 13.07 -19.92 1.03
CA LEU A 784 13.59 -18.96 1.99
C LEU A 784 14.29 -17.86 1.22
N ASP A 785 13.81 -16.63 1.38
CA ASP A 785 14.38 -15.43 0.78
C ASP A 785 14.93 -14.51 1.87
N LEU A 786 16.20 -14.15 1.78
CA LEU A 786 16.81 -13.18 2.69
C LEU A 786 16.16 -11.81 2.46
N SER A 787 15.80 -11.14 3.55
CA SER A 787 15.25 -9.79 3.50
C SER A 787 16.33 -8.79 3.09
N ARG A 788 16.01 -7.95 2.10
CA ARG A 788 16.85 -6.82 1.67
C ARG A 788 16.72 -5.63 2.62
N GLU A 789 15.53 -5.45 3.18
CA GLU A 789 15.18 -4.32 4.04
C GLU A 789 15.63 -4.55 5.49
N ILE A 790 15.65 -5.80 5.95
CA ILE A 790 15.95 -6.15 7.34
C ILE A 790 17.06 -7.18 7.40
N LYS A 791 18.29 -6.72 7.67
CA LYS A 791 19.46 -7.58 7.81
C LYS A 791 19.22 -8.69 8.84
N GLY A 792 19.62 -9.92 8.51
CA GLY A 792 19.46 -11.09 9.38
C GLY A 792 18.03 -11.62 9.50
N SER A 793 17.12 -11.16 8.63
CA SER A 793 15.75 -11.67 8.54
C SER A 793 15.51 -12.34 7.20
N SER A 794 14.51 -13.22 7.13
CA SER A 794 14.08 -13.90 5.91
C SER A 794 12.57 -14.08 5.87
N LEU A 795 12.05 -14.23 4.67
CA LEU A 795 10.68 -14.68 4.41
C LEU A 795 10.75 -16.14 3.98
N VAL A 796 9.98 -16.99 4.66
CA VAL A 796 9.92 -18.41 4.38
C VAL A 796 8.50 -18.77 3.93
N LYS A 797 8.37 -19.25 2.70
CA LYS A 797 7.12 -19.80 2.16
C LYS A 797 7.13 -21.31 2.34
N LEU A 798 6.08 -21.83 2.98
CA LEU A 798 5.92 -23.26 3.27
C LEU A 798 4.62 -23.76 2.63
N ASN A 799 4.73 -24.84 1.85
CA ASN A 799 3.60 -25.50 1.21
C ASN A 799 3.55 -26.98 1.59
N LYS A 800 2.34 -27.54 1.66
CA LYS A 800 2.09 -28.96 1.96
C LYS A 800 2.70 -29.39 3.32
N VAL A 801 2.56 -28.58 4.37
CA VAL A 801 2.91 -28.94 5.75
C VAL A 801 1.59 -29.02 6.51
N ALA A 802 1.19 -30.20 6.96
CA ALA A 802 -0.18 -30.43 7.45
C ALA A 802 -0.56 -29.60 8.69
N GLU A 803 0.43 -29.27 9.52
CA GLU A 803 0.28 -28.46 10.73
C GLU A 803 0.18 -26.96 10.45
N LEU A 804 0.53 -26.52 9.24
CA LEU A 804 0.52 -25.13 8.80
C LEU A 804 -0.55 -24.96 7.72
N GLY A 805 -1.19 -23.78 7.66
CA GLY A 805 -2.14 -23.49 6.58
C GLY A 805 -1.49 -23.64 5.19
N GLU A 806 -2.29 -23.92 4.16
CA GLU A 806 -1.79 -23.90 2.78
C GLU A 806 -1.24 -22.52 2.42
N GLU A 807 -0.11 -22.47 1.71
CA GLU A 807 0.41 -21.25 1.07
C GLU A 807 0.66 -20.08 2.04
N THR A 808 1.21 -20.38 3.22
CA THR A 808 1.51 -19.34 4.23
C THR A 808 2.98 -18.93 4.18
N GLU A 809 3.22 -17.62 4.13
CA GLU A 809 4.53 -17.01 4.27
C GLU A 809 4.76 -16.56 5.72
N TYR A 810 5.89 -16.96 6.29
CA TYR A 810 6.29 -16.66 7.65
C TYR A 810 7.57 -15.84 7.66
N SER A 811 7.77 -15.03 8.69
CA SER A 811 9.01 -14.29 8.88
C SER A 811 9.92 -15.03 9.84
N PHE A 812 11.20 -15.07 9.52
CA PHE A 812 12.23 -15.66 10.35
C PHE A 812 13.35 -14.66 10.60
N SER A 813 14.01 -14.79 11.74
CA SER A 813 15.29 -14.14 12.01
C SER A 813 16.35 -15.21 12.22
N LYS A 814 17.57 -14.90 11.81
CA LYS A 814 18.73 -15.75 12.09
C LYS A 814 19.03 -15.68 13.58
N ASP A 815 19.23 -16.85 14.19
CA ASP A 815 19.57 -17.00 15.61
C ASP A 815 21.04 -16.67 15.90
#